data_AF-B9WJJ7-F1
#
_entry.id   AF-B9WJJ7-F1
#
_cell.length_a   1.000
_cell.length_b   1.000
_cell.length_c   1.000
_cell.angle_alpha   90.00
_cell.angle_beta   90.00
_cell.angle_gamma   90.00
#
_symmetry.space_group_name_H-M   'P 1'
#
loop_
_entity.id
_entity.type
_entity.pdbx_description
1 polymer ?
#
loop_
_entity_poly.entity_id
_entity_poly.type
_entity_poly.pdbx_seq_one_letter_code
_entity_poly.pdbx_strand_id
1 'polypeptide(L)'
;MKFLLPTFIIFIYTLLVSALPTKEGSDPKAAKKYLVSDLPGLHDNITPDDSIPLMFAGQLEIYPESNTHYFFWKFSDSNQETITNRTIFWLNGGPGCSSMDGALLETGPFRINSQQQVISNNGSWHKSGDIIYVDQPAGTGFSYSDTYITDLDQVANYFLKFMEAYYELFPQEINNEIYFAGESYAGQYIPYIANAILQRNKKLHEGEQKYDLRGVLIGNGWVSPNEQSLSYLPFFKDHGLIDIHHPKWATLLAKHEQCQKIVNKIDSTFDDGTVHYYEVSSSTCEAILTDLLEYTQDTANDKNQQCINMYDYTLRDSYPSCGMNWPNELVNVGPFLRQEKVMHQLNLINLKKWNECNGKVGRTFQARHSIPSVHLLPELAKEIPVMLFNGANDIICNSQGVLSYLQKLQWNGETGFINKDNQISWVYDNKEVGYMLWERNISFINIYNSSHMVPYDLPDVSRALIDLITGEYDEKDVDGKKSFVTYPLGSRKENDESKNPVESPSQTIDPIISSSSSSVESSLSSSSASATDSDSTSSKFTRLIQLAVILVIFWGVYVLYASYKSRPSSIIKKPTNNTSNITRSSTGKKKNVQWADQLNQFEDDERNQESNQGIIAKAIGKITGSKDTRGRYAPVHRENDNEYIDDIELGEGISDPNVDEFIIGSDDDDEEEQPRSDPATHKSVS
;
A
#
# COMPACT_ATOMS: atom_id res chain seq x y z
N MET A 1 -40.31 -48.58 -63.54
CA MET A 1 -39.99 -47.48 -64.48
C MET A 1 -39.96 -46.19 -63.67
N LYS A 2 -38.95 -45.32 -63.70
CA LYS A 2 -37.56 -45.38 -64.21
C LYS A 2 -36.82 -44.20 -63.54
N PHE A 3 -35.59 -44.42 -63.05
CA PHE A 3 -34.51 -43.41 -62.93
C PHE A 3 -34.71 -42.27 -61.89
N LEU A 4 -33.66 -41.63 -61.35
CA LEU A 4 -32.26 -42.04 -61.06
C LEU A 4 -31.66 -41.02 -60.07
N LEU A 5 -30.72 -41.50 -59.24
CA LEU A 5 -29.64 -40.78 -58.54
C LEU A 5 -29.95 -39.66 -57.49
N PRO A 6 -29.34 -39.73 -56.28
CA PRO A 6 -29.39 -38.70 -55.23
C PRO A 6 -28.10 -37.83 -55.19
N THR A 7 -27.83 -37.22 -54.03
CA THR A 7 -26.53 -36.64 -53.58
C THR A 7 -26.03 -35.37 -54.27
N PHE A 8 -26.64 -34.22 -53.96
CA PHE A 8 -26.00 -32.90 -53.91
C PHE A 8 -26.83 -32.00 -52.99
N ILE A 9 -26.35 -31.70 -51.76
CA ILE A 9 -26.81 -30.62 -50.81
C ILE A 9 -26.13 -30.73 -49.42
N ILE A 10 -25.46 -31.84 -49.07
CA ILE A 10 -24.81 -32.05 -47.76
C ILE A 10 -23.28 -31.81 -47.83
N PHE A 11 -22.84 -30.67 -48.40
CA PHE A 11 -21.38 -30.38 -48.50
C PHE A 11 -20.99 -28.88 -48.53
N ILE A 12 -21.81 -27.98 -47.96
CA ILE A 12 -21.45 -26.55 -47.77
C ILE A 12 -21.61 -26.07 -46.32
N TYR A 13 -22.19 -26.88 -45.42
CA TYR A 13 -22.37 -26.54 -43.99
C TYR A 13 -21.37 -27.23 -43.03
N THR A 14 -20.26 -27.76 -43.55
CA THR A 14 -19.24 -28.51 -42.79
C THR A 14 -17.80 -28.03 -43.05
N LEU A 15 -17.62 -26.83 -43.61
CA LEU A 15 -16.30 -26.23 -43.93
C LEU A 15 -16.19 -24.76 -43.49
N LEU A 16 -16.92 -24.38 -42.44
CA LEU A 16 -16.90 -23.03 -41.84
C LEU A 16 -16.74 -23.07 -40.30
N VAL A 17 -16.14 -24.16 -39.79
CA VAL A 17 -15.78 -24.35 -38.36
C VAL A 17 -14.25 -24.57 -38.23
N SER A 18 -13.48 -23.94 -39.12
CA SER A 18 -12.04 -24.13 -39.22
C SER A 18 -11.31 -22.82 -39.60
N ALA A 19 -11.63 -21.74 -38.89
CA ALA A 19 -10.90 -20.46 -38.91
C ALA A 19 -11.32 -19.52 -37.77
N LEU A 20 -11.54 -20.05 -36.56
CA LEU A 20 -11.38 -19.27 -35.33
C LEU A 20 -10.02 -19.68 -34.76
N PRO A 21 -9.12 -18.76 -34.38
CA PRO A 21 -8.00 -19.14 -33.56
C PRO A 21 -8.60 -19.71 -32.26
N THR A 22 -8.28 -20.96 -31.96
CA THR A 22 -8.36 -21.42 -30.57
C THR A 22 -7.50 -20.45 -29.78
N LYS A 23 -8.12 -19.63 -28.93
CA LYS A 23 -7.41 -18.85 -27.94
C LYS A 23 -6.65 -19.88 -27.13
N GLU A 24 -5.34 -19.98 -27.34
CA GLU A 24 -4.50 -20.99 -26.69
C GLU A 24 -4.48 -20.64 -25.20
N GLY A 25 -5.41 -21.25 -24.46
CA GLY A 25 -5.27 -21.42 -23.03
C GLY A 25 -3.95 -22.14 -22.84
N SER A 26 -3.02 -21.44 -22.21
CA SER A 26 -1.62 -21.81 -22.07
C SER A 26 -1.43 -23.27 -21.65
N ASP A 27 -0.37 -23.91 -22.15
CA ASP A 27 0.01 -25.25 -21.71
C ASP A 27 0.16 -25.21 -20.17
N PRO A 28 -0.60 -26.00 -19.39
CA PRO A 28 -0.45 -26.03 -17.93
C PRO A 28 0.93 -26.53 -17.48
N LYS A 29 1.80 -27.00 -18.40
CA LYS A 29 3.25 -27.16 -18.15
C LYS A 29 4.01 -25.85 -18.06
N ALA A 30 3.53 -24.75 -18.64
CA ALA A 30 4.15 -23.43 -18.56
C ALA A 30 4.20 -22.91 -17.12
N ALA A 31 3.13 -23.07 -16.34
CA ALA A 31 3.12 -22.75 -14.91
C ALA A 31 4.10 -23.59 -14.09
N LYS A 32 4.36 -24.85 -14.49
CA LYS A 32 5.30 -25.74 -13.76
C LYS A 32 6.74 -25.25 -13.74
N LYS A 33 7.16 -24.41 -14.69
CA LYS A 33 8.52 -23.81 -14.69
C LYS A 33 8.71 -22.74 -13.61
N TYR A 34 7.61 -22.33 -12.94
CA TYR A 34 7.61 -21.39 -11.83
C TYR A 34 7.37 -22.07 -10.47
N LEU A 35 7.22 -23.39 -10.41
CA LEU A 35 6.93 -24.11 -9.16
C LEU A 35 8.09 -23.96 -8.15
N VAL A 36 7.77 -23.68 -6.89
CA VAL A 36 8.73 -23.60 -5.77
C VAL A 36 8.43 -24.76 -4.82
N SER A 37 9.41 -25.60 -4.48
CA SER A 37 9.16 -26.84 -3.71
C SER A 37 10.27 -27.31 -2.75
N ASP A 38 11.37 -26.55 -2.60
CA ASP A 38 12.57 -26.98 -1.85
C ASP A 38 13.36 -25.78 -1.33
N LEU A 39 12.72 -24.99 -0.46
CA LEU A 39 13.38 -23.91 0.26
C LEU A 39 14.10 -24.45 1.51
N PRO A 40 15.22 -23.84 1.94
CA PRO A 40 15.92 -24.22 3.18
C PRO A 40 14.97 -24.34 4.38
N GLY A 41 14.92 -25.54 4.98
CA GLY A 41 14.06 -25.87 6.12
C GLY A 41 12.58 -26.14 5.81
N LEU A 42 12.14 -26.07 4.55
CA LEU A 42 10.73 -26.24 4.18
C LEU A 42 10.14 -27.57 4.67
N HIS A 43 10.85 -28.68 4.42
CA HIS A 43 10.43 -30.04 4.80
C HIS A 43 10.91 -30.47 6.19
N ASP A 44 11.76 -29.65 6.84
CA ASP A 44 12.31 -29.94 8.17
C ASP A 44 11.52 -29.23 9.29
N ASN A 45 11.04 -28.01 9.02
CA ASN A 45 10.46 -27.10 10.02
C ASN A 45 8.93 -26.97 9.93
N ILE A 46 8.31 -27.32 8.80
CA ILE A 46 6.87 -27.17 8.57
C ILE A 46 6.25 -28.57 8.53
N THR A 47 5.41 -28.86 9.51
CA THR A 47 4.72 -30.15 9.63
C THR A 47 3.27 -29.93 10.10
N PRO A 48 2.32 -30.76 9.67
CA PRO A 48 2.43 -31.80 8.63
C PRO A 48 2.67 -31.25 7.21
N ASP A 49 3.16 -32.08 6.28
CA ASP A 49 3.52 -31.67 4.91
C ASP A 49 2.37 -31.02 4.13
N ASP A 50 1.13 -31.40 4.42
CA ASP A 50 -0.08 -30.80 3.83
C ASP A 50 -0.36 -29.37 4.34
N SER A 51 0.36 -28.88 5.35
CA SER A 51 0.37 -27.45 5.71
C SER A 51 1.25 -26.59 4.80
N ILE A 52 2.12 -27.20 3.98
CA ILE A 52 2.96 -26.48 3.01
C ILE A 52 2.08 -25.97 1.85
N PRO A 53 2.04 -24.65 1.59
CA PRO A 53 1.26 -24.10 0.48
C PRO A 53 1.84 -24.50 -0.87
N LEU A 54 0.98 -24.56 -1.88
CA LEU A 54 1.43 -24.66 -3.27
C LEU A 54 1.98 -23.30 -3.70
N MET A 55 3.22 -23.28 -4.20
CA MET A 55 3.97 -22.05 -4.45
C MET A 55 4.41 -21.91 -5.90
N PHE A 56 4.27 -20.70 -6.45
CA PHE A 56 4.85 -20.35 -7.75
C PHE A 56 5.58 -19.01 -7.67
N ALA A 57 6.82 -18.94 -8.15
CA ALA A 57 7.60 -17.70 -8.17
C ALA A 57 8.44 -17.59 -9.44
N GLY A 58 8.73 -16.36 -9.84
CA GLY A 58 9.69 -16.05 -10.90
C GLY A 58 9.48 -14.66 -11.50
N GLN A 59 10.28 -14.35 -12.52
CA GLN A 59 10.25 -13.06 -13.22
C GLN A 59 9.39 -13.16 -14.49
N LEU A 60 8.38 -12.30 -14.62
CA LEU A 60 7.52 -12.17 -15.80
C LEU A 60 7.94 -10.95 -16.62
N GLU A 61 8.23 -11.16 -17.90
CA GLU A 61 8.48 -10.09 -18.87
C GLU A 61 7.16 -9.35 -19.15
N ILE A 62 7.14 -8.04 -18.95
CA ILE A 62 5.95 -7.19 -19.17
C ILE A 62 6.15 -6.14 -20.27
N TYR A 63 7.40 -5.76 -20.57
CA TYR A 63 7.77 -4.90 -21.70
C TYR A 63 9.15 -5.31 -22.26
N PRO A 64 9.21 -6.11 -23.34
CA PRO A 64 10.47 -6.54 -23.95
C PRO A 64 11.36 -5.40 -24.44
N GLU A 65 10.78 -4.29 -24.90
CA GLU A 65 11.50 -3.13 -25.45
C GLU A 65 12.35 -2.39 -24.42
N SER A 66 12.09 -2.62 -23.13
CA SER A 66 12.83 -2.05 -22.00
C SER A 66 13.32 -3.14 -21.04
N ASN A 67 13.31 -4.41 -21.48
CA ASN A 67 13.73 -5.58 -20.69
C ASN A 67 13.02 -5.64 -19.31
N THR A 68 11.78 -5.15 -19.24
CA THR A 68 11.08 -4.94 -17.97
C THR A 68 10.48 -6.25 -17.48
N HIS A 69 10.94 -6.68 -16.32
CA HIS A 69 10.48 -7.89 -15.65
C HIS A 69 9.99 -7.59 -14.23
N TYR A 70 8.79 -8.05 -13.91
CA TYR A 70 8.26 -8.05 -12.53
C TYR A 70 8.41 -9.44 -11.93
N PHE A 71 9.03 -9.52 -10.77
CA PHE A 71 9.05 -10.73 -9.95
C PHE A 71 7.74 -10.87 -9.17
N PHE A 72 7.22 -12.09 -9.11
CA PHE A 72 6.09 -12.45 -8.25
C PHE A 72 6.39 -13.70 -7.44
N TRP A 73 5.70 -13.84 -6.31
CA TRP A 73 5.59 -15.09 -5.56
C TRP A 73 4.14 -15.30 -5.13
N LYS A 74 3.49 -16.32 -5.71
CA LYS A 74 2.15 -16.82 -5.38
C LYS A 74 2.22 -17.91 -4.31
N PHE A 75 1.30 -17.85 -3.35
CA PHE A 75 1.00 -18.92 -2.40
C PHE A 75 -0.49 -19.28 -2.46
N SER A 76 -0.77 -20.57 -2.65
CA SER A 76 -2.10 -21.17 -2.69
C SER A 76 -2.26 -22.19 -1.56
N ASP A 77 -3.46 -22.29 -0.97
CA ASP A 77 -3.74 -23.38 -0.03
C ASP A 77 -3.69 -24.74 -0.75
N SER A 78 -3.04 -25.70 -0.12
CA SER A 78 -2.92 -27.11 -0.53
C SER A 78 -4.23 -27.88 -0.29
N ASN A 79 -5.03 -27.46 0.69
CA ASN A 79 -6.29 -28.10 1.02
C ASN A 79 -7.41 -27.67 0.06
N GLN A 80 -7.99 -28.63 -0.66
CA GLN A 80 -9.09 -28.36 -1.61
C GLN A 80 -10.39 -27.93 -0.93
N GLU A 81 -10.59 -28.23 0.36
CA GLU A 81 -11.80 -27.87 1.10
C GLU A 81 -11.82 -26.38 1.49
N THR A 82 -10.67 -25.69 1.47
CA THR A 82 -10.52 -24.26 1.81
C THR A 82 -10.32 -23.36 0.60
N ILE A 83 -10.32 -23.91 -0.63
CA ILE A 83 -10.16 -23.12 -1.85
C ILE A 83 -11.32 -22.12 -1.99
N THR A 84 -11.01 -20.85 -1.78
CA THR A 84 -11.86 -19.74 -2.19
C THR A 84 -11.47 -19.30 -3.59
N ASN A 85 -12.43 -18.91 -4.43
CA ASN A 85 -12.16 -18.34 -5.75
C ASN A 85 -11.73 -16.87 -5.62
N ARG A 86 -10.67 -16.62 -4.84
CA ARG A 86 -10.18 -15.28 -4.47
C ARG A 86 -8.70 -15.17 -4.77
N THR A 87 -8.32 -14.04 -5.35
CA THR A 87 -6.94 -13.67 -5.63
C THR A 87 -6.62 -12.36 -4.92
N ILE A 88 -5.63 -12.36 -4.05
CA ILE A 88 -5.18 -11.22 -3.25
C ILE A 88 -3.80 -10.80 -3.77
N PHE A 89 -3.70 -9.65 -4.43
CA PHE A 89 -2.39 -9.06 -4.74
C PHE A 89 -1.90 -8.27 -3.53
N TRP A 90 -0.67 -8.53 -3.05
CA TRP A 90 -0.04 -7.77 -1.97
C TRP A 90 1.12 -6.92 -2.50
N LEU A 91 1.15 -5.64 -2.09
CA LEU A 91 2.15 -4.65 -2.49
C LEU A 91 2.73 -3.92 -1.25
N ASN A 92 4.04 -3.98 -1.03
CA ASN A 92 4.71 -3.09 -0.08
C ASN A 92 5.02 -1.71 -0.72
N GLY A 93 5.49 -0.76 0.10
CA GLY A 93 5.57 0.66 -0.24
C GLY A 93 6.93 1.18 -0.74
N GLY A 94 7.61 1.94 0.13
CA GLY A 94 8.84 2.69 -0.19
C GLY A 94 8.58 4.16 -0.59
N PRO A 95 8.71 4.57 -1.87
CA PRO A 95 8.79 3.73 -3.07
C PRO A 95 10.06 2.92 -3.24
N GLY A 96 9.91 1.75 -3.87
CA GLY A 96 11.04 0.89 -4.24
C GLY A 96 11.35 -0.23 -3.23
N CYS A 97 10.47 -0.48 -2.26
CA CYS A 97 10.61 -1.56 -1.26
C CYS A 97 9.88 -2.84 -1.70
N SER A 98 10.48 -3.98 -1.38
CA SER A 98 10.17 -5.30 -1.88
C SER A 98 8.90 -5.89 -1.27
N SER A 99 8.04 -6.51 -2.08
CA SER A 99 6.86 -7.21 -1.57
C SER A 99 7.20 -8.55 -0.89
N MET A 100 8.49 -8.92 -0.87
CA MET A 100 8.98 -10.04 -0.05
C MET A 100 8.95 -9.74 1.45
N ASP A 101 8.86 -8.48 1.86
CA ASP A 101 8.61 -8.13 3.27
C ASP A 101 7.20 -8.60 3.65
N GLY A 102 6.21 -8.28 2.80
CA GLY A 102 4.89 -8.91 2.78
C GLY A 102 4.90 -10.44 2.91
N ALA A 103 5.76 -11.09 2.13
CA ALA A 103 5.82 -12.55 2.04
C ALA A 103 6.53 -13.24 3.23
N LEU A 104 7.53 -12.60 3.85
CA LEU A 104 8.45 -13.22 4.80
C LEU A 104 8.53 -12.55 6.18
N LEU A 105 7.90 -11.38 6.36
CA LEU A 105 7.79 -10.65 7.63
C LEU A 105 6.33 -10.40 8.04
N GLU A 106 5.37 -10.47 7.11
CA GLU A 106 3.98 -10.04 7.33
C GLU A 106 2.92 -11.12 7.02
N THR A 107 2.20 -11.01 5.89
CA THR A 107 1.01 -11.81 5.58
C THR A 107 1.32 -13.18 4.99
N GLY A 108 2.55 -13.42 4.55
CA GLY A 108 2.94 -14.66 3.88
C GLY A 108 3.06 -15.86 4.82
N PRO A 109 3.14 -17.09 4.28
CA PRO A 109 3.06 -18.32 5.06
C PRO A 109 4.30 -18.61 5.90
N PHE A 110 5.38 -17.85 5.71
CA PHE A 110 6.66 -18.12 6.37
C PHE A 110 7.20 -16.89 7.12
N ARG A 111 8.11 -17.19 8.05
CA ARG A 111 9.14 -16.29 8.57
C ARG A 111 10.51 -16.93 8.34
N ILE A 112 11.59 -16.16 8.47
CA ILE A 112 12.96 -16.66 8.36
C ILE A 112 13.64 -16.68 9.73
N ASN A 113 14.13 -17.84 10.16
CA ASN A 113 14.88 -18.00 11.42
C ASN A 113 16.36 -17.59 11.27
N SER A 114 17.11 -17.56 12.38
CA SER A 114 18.55 -17.21 12.35
C SER A 114 19.44 -18.24 11.64
N GLN A 115 18.94 -19.45 11.36
CA GLN A 115 19.59 -20.46 10.51
C GLN A 115 19.34 -20.19 9.01
N GLN A 116 18.68 -19.10 8.66
CA GLN A 116 18.25 -18.75 7.29
C GLN A 116 17.41 -19.86 6.66
N GLN A 117 16.41 -20.32 7.41
CA GLN A 117 15.43 -21.31 6.98
C GLN A 117 14.01 -20.78 7.17
N VAL A 118 13.08 -21.28 6.35
CA VAL A 118 11.66 -21.00 6.53
C VAL A 118 11.11 -21.70 7.78
N ILE A 119 10.23 -20.99 8.48
CA ILE A 119 9.38 -21.50 9.57
C ILE A 119 7.94 -21.00 9.35
N SER A 120 6.94 -21.71 9.88
CA SER A 120 5.51 -21.36 9.66
C SER A 120 5.09 -20.02 10.25
N ASN A 121 4.24 -19.27 9.53
CA ASN A 121 3.41 -18.19 10.04
C ASN A 121 1.93 -18.63 10.07
N ASN A 122 1.38 -18.81 11.27
CA ASN A 122 0.00 -19.26 11.46
C ASN A 122 -1.06 -18.25 11.00
N GLY A 123 -0.75 -16.95 11.02
CA GLY A 123 -1.68 -15.88 10.64
C GLY A 123 -1.63 -15.53 9.16
N SER A 124 -1.19 -16.44 8.30
CA SER A 124 -0.99 -16.14 6.89
C SER A 124 -2.29 -16.01 6.10
N TRP A 125 -2.33 -15.03 5.20
CA TRP A 125 -3.49 -14.68 4.39
C TRP A 125 -3.76 -15.66 3.23
N HIS A 126 -2.82 -16.54 2.89
CA HIS A 126 -3.04 -17.58 1.87
C HIS A 126 -4.18 -18.57 2.24
N LYS A 127 -4.57 -18.62 3.52
CA LYS A 127 -5.72 -19.38 4.02
C LYS A 127 -7.08 -18.71 3.77
N SER A 128 -7.10 -17.49 3.26
CA SER A 128 -8.32 -16.73 2.90
C SER A 128 -8.45 -16.47 1.39
N GLY A 129 -7.47 -16.92 0.59
CA GLY A 129 -7.43 -16.77 -0.88
C GLY A 129 -6.01 -16.93 -1.42
N ASP A 130 -5.87 -17.10 -2.73
CA ASP A 130 -4.56 -17.15 -3.40
C ASP A 130 -3.85 -15.80 -3.27
N ILE A 131 -2.75 -15.73 -2.51
CA ILE A 131 -2.02 -14.47 -2.29
C ILE A 131 -0.78 -14.38 -3.18
N ILE A 132 -0.60 -13.22 -3.82
CA ILE A 132 0.46 -12.95 -4.79
C ILE A 132 1.22 -11.70 -4.38
N TYR A 133 2.47 -11.87 -3.98
CA TYR A 133 3.39 -10.77 -3.71
C TYR A 133 4.06 -10.35 -5.02
N VAL A 134 4.09 -9.06 -5.33
CA VAL A 134 4.67 -8.54 -6.58
C VAL A 134 5.70 -7.45 -6.28
N ASP A 135 6.95 -7.67 -6.65
CA ASP A 135 7.98 -6.65 -6.53
C ASP A 135 7.78 -5.59 -7.62
N GLN A 136 7.38 -4.38 -7.23
CA GLN A 136 7.13 -3.29 -8.15
C GLN A 136 7.52 -1.93 -7.55
N PRO A 137 7.83 -0.91 -8.38
CA PRO A 137 8.04 -1.01 -9.83
C PRO A 137 9.37 -1.73 -10.17
N ALA A 138 9.73 -1.77 -11.46
CA ALA A 138 10.97 -2.42 -11.88
C ALA A 138 12.19 -1.78 -11.21
N GLY A 139 13.11 -2.61 -10.71
CA GLY A 139 14.25 -2.22 -9.88
C GLY A 139 14.06 -2.54 -8.38
N THR A 140 12.82 -2.63 -7.90
CA THR A 140 12.46 -3.14 -6.56
C THR A 140 12.82 -4.62 -6.42
N GLY A 141 13.31 -5.07 -5.26
CA GLY A 141 13.52 -6.50 -4.94
C GLY A 141 14.20 -7.30 -6.06
N PHE A 142 13.55 -8.34 -6.57
CA PHE A 142 14.01 -9.13 -7.72
C PHE A 142 13.56 -8.62 -9.10
N SER A 143 12.71 -7.60 -9.16
CA SER A 143 12.29 -6.95 -10.42
C SER A 143 13.40 -6.11 -11.04
N TYR A 144 13.43 -6.02 -12.37
CA TYR A 144 14.45 -5.30 -13.11
C TYR A 144 13.93 -4.74 -14.45
N SER A 145 14.64 -3.75 -14.99
CA SER A 145 14.41 -3.15 -16.30
C SER A 145 15.62 -2.28 -16.64
N ASP A 146 15.82 -2.02 -17.93
CA ASP A 146 16.80 -1.05 -18.41
C ASP A 146 16.34 0.40 -18.15
N THR A 147 15.05 0.61 -17.86
CA THR A 147 14.44 1.94 -17.61
C THR A 147 13.51 1.93 -16.39
N TYR A 148 13.42 3.03 -15.66
CA TYR A 148 12.53 3.14 -14.50
C TYR A 148 11.38 4.12 -14.77
N ILE A 149 10.19 3.78 -14.27
CA ILE A 149 9.01 4.64 -14.31
C ILE A 149 9.11 5.76 -13.26
N THR A 150 8.40 6.87 -13.50
CA THR A 150 8.48 8.09 -12.68
C THR A 150 7.17 8.48 -12.02
N ASP A 151 6.03 7.98 -12.50
CA ASP A 151 4.69 8.47 -12.15
C ASP A 151 3.66 7.33 -11.92
N LEU A 152 2.58 7.61 -11.16
CA LEU A 152 1.62 6.59 -10.68
C LEU A 152 0.74 6.00 -11.78
N ASP A 153 0.44 6.78 -12.83
CA ASP A 153 -0.24 6.29 -14.03
C ASP A 153 0.57 5.20 -14.74
N GLN A 154 1.92 5.26 -14.67
CA GLN A 154 2.77 4.19 -15.20
C GLN A 154 2.71 2.94 -14.32
N VAL A 155 2.65 3.08 -12.98
CA VAL A 155 2.45 1.94 -12.06
C VAL A 155 1.20 1.16 -12.45
N ALA A 156 0.07 1.86 -12.62
CA ALA A 156 -1.19 1.23 -12.99
C ALA A 156 -1.12 0.49 -14.34
N ASN A 157 -0.55 1.12 -15.37
CA ASN A 157 -0.41 0.52 -16.70
C ASN A 157 0.54 -0.70 -16.70
N TYR A 158 1.65 -0.63 -15.97
CA TYR A 158 2.62 -1.72 -15.86
C TYR A 158 2.04 -2.88 -15.05
N PHE A 159 1.26 -2.60 -13.99
CA PHE A 159 0.58 -3.64 -13.22
C PHE A 159 -0.52 -4.34 -14.04
N LEU A 160 -1.26 -3.62 -14.88
CA LEU A 160 -2.20 -4.25 -15.82
C LEU A 160 -1.49 -5.18 -16.82
N LYS A 161 -0.28 -4.84 -17.28
CA LYS A 161 0.55 -5.76 -18.09
C LYS A 161 1.05 -6.97 -17.33
N PHE A 162 1.45 -6.78 -16.07
CA PHE A 162 1.74 -7.90 -15.18
C PHE A 162 0.51 -8.82 -15.02
N MET A 163 -0.70 -8.28 -14.84
CA MET A 163 -1.92 -9.09 -14.75
C MET A 163 -2.25 -9.85 -16.05
N GLU A 164 -2.00 -9.25 -17.22
CA GLU A 164 -2.12 -9.96 -18.51
C GLU A 164 -1.18 -11.17 -18.56
N ALA A 165 0.13 -10.98 -18.32
CA ALA A 165 1.11 -12.06 -18.31
C ALA A 165 0.86 -13.10 -17.19
N TYR A 166 0.30 -12.67 -16.05
CA TYR A 166 -0.08 -13.54 -14.95
C TYR A 166 -1.25 -14.47 -15.34
N TYR A 167 -2.32 -13.94 -15.93
CA TYR A 167 -3.44 -14.77 -16.38
C TYR A 167 -3.12 -15.63 -17.62
N GLU A 168 -2.06 -15.30 -18.36
CA GLU A 168 -1.49 -16.24 -19.33
C GLU A 168 -0.83 -17.46 -18.65
N LEU A 169 -0.38 -17.37 -17.39
CA LEU A 169 0.15 -18.53 -16.64
C LEU A 169 -0.91 -19.26 -15.80
N PHE A 170 -1.88 -18.52 -15.29
CA PHE A 170 -2.95 -19.02 -14.42
C PHE A 170 -4.35 -18.72 -15.01
N PRO A 171 -4.67 -19.20 -16.23
CA PRO A 171 -5.92 -18.85 -16.92
C PRO A 171 -7.19 -19.30 -16.20
N GLN A 172 -7.10 -20.29 -15.31
CA GLN A 172 -8.21 -20.73 -14.47
C GLN A 172 -8.63 -19.68 -13.42
N GLU A 173 -7.73 -18.76 -13.03
CA GLU A 173 -7.95 -17.75 -11.98
C GLU A 173 -8.50 -16.42 -12.51
N ILE A 174 -8.68 -16.28 -13.83
CA ILE A 174 -9.21 -15.05 -14.45
C ILE A 174 -10.64 -14.68 -14.00
N ASN A 175 -11.37 -15.65 -13.43
CA ASN A 175 -12.74 -15.47 -12.93
C ASN A 175 -12.80 -15.34 -11.38
N ASN A 176 -11.65 -15.29 -10.70
CA ASN A 176 -11.61 -15.11 -9.25
C ASN A 176 -12.06 -13.70 -8.85
N GLU A 177 -12.60 -13.57 -7.64
CA GLU A 177 -12.74 -12.28 -6.96
C GLU A 177 -11.35 -11.71 -6.69
N ILE A 178 -11.07 -10.51 -7.17
CA ILE A 178 -9.76 -9.86 -7.02
C ILE A 178 -9.83 -8.87 -5.86
N TYR A 179 -8.88 -8.97 -4.93
CA TYR A 179 -8.64 -7.98 -3.89
C TYR A 179 -7.20 -7.46 -4.02
N PHE A 180 -7.01 -6.16 -3.79
CA PHE A 180 -5.67 -5.59 -3.63
C PHE A 180 -5.45 -5.23 -2.18
N ALA A 181 -4.38 -5.78 -1.60
CA ALA A 181 -3.89 -5.50 -0.27
C ALA A 181 -2.48 -4.90 -0.37
N GLY A 182 -2.04 -4.22 0.68
CA GLY A 182 -0.69 -3.67 0.75
C GLY A 182 -0.59 -2.51 1.71
N GLU A 183 0.62 -1.99 1.87
CA GLU A 183 0.93 -1.04 2.94
C GLU A 183 1.75 0.19 2.51
N SER A 184 1.78 1.20 3.39
CA SER A 184 2.68 2.36 3.25
C SER A 184 2.42 3.12 1.95
N TYR A 185 3.44 3.34 1.10
CA TYR A 185 3.28 3.95 -0.22
C TYR A 185 2.37 3.15 -1.19
N ALA A 186 2.00 1.90 -0.89
CA ALA A 186 0.91 1.22 -1.61
C ALA A 186 -0.45 1.92 -1.45
N GLY A 187 -0.59 2.80 -0.46
CA GLY A 187 -1.67 3.79 -0.40
C GLY A 187 -1.75 4.71 -1.64
N GLN A 188 -0.65 4.92 -2.36
CA GLN A 188 -0.66 5.54 -3.70
C GLN A 188 -0.90 4.51 -4.80
N TYR A 189 -0.19 3.37 -4.81
CA TYR A 189 -0.26 2.39 -5.90
C TYR A 189 -1.65 1.76 -6.07
N ILE A 190 -2.24 1.28 -4.97
CA ILE A 190 -3.46 0.46 -5.00
C ILE A 190 -4.64 1.24 -5.59
N PRO A 191 -4.94 2.49 -5.19
CA PRO A 191 -6.02 3.26 -5.81
C PRO A 191 -5.83 3.52 -7.32
N TYR A 192 -4.57 3.72 -7.76
CA TYR A 192 -4.25 3.90 -9.18
C TYR A 192 -4.49 2.61 -9.99
N ILE A 193 -4.02 1.46 -9.49
CA ILE A 193 -4.23 0.15 -10.11
C ILE A 193 -5.73 -0.21 -10.12
N ALA A 194 -6.42 -0.03 -8.98
CA ALA A 194 -7.85 -0.29 -8.85
C ALA A 194 -8.68 0.55 -9.82
N ASN A 195 -8.41 1.85 -9.94
CA ASN A 195 -9.09 2.72 -10.90
C ASN A 195 -8.82 2.23 -12.33
N ALA A 196 -7.58 1.91 -12.70
CA ALA A 196 -7.27 1.40 -14.03
C ALA A 196 -7.99 0.09 -14.37
N ILE A 197 -8.14 -0.84 -13.40
CA ILE A 197 -8.96 -2.06 -13.57
C ILE A 197 -10.44 -1.71 -13.83
N LEU A 198 -11.05 -0.82 -13.04
CA LEU A 198 -12.44 -0.41 -13.24
C LEU A 198 -12.64 0.31 -14.59
N GLN A 199 -11.70 1.18 -14.99
CA GLN A 199 -11.74 1.86 -16.29
C GLN A 199 -11.52 0.91 -17.48
N ARG A 200 -10.70 -0.15 -17.32
CA ARG A 200 -10.57 -1.25 -18.30
C ARG A 200 -11.90 -2.00 -18.41
N ASN A 201 -12.49 -2.39 -17.29
CA ASN A 201 -13.74 -3.15 -17.25
C ASN A 201 -14.92 -2.41 -17.91
N LYS A 202 -14.95 -1.07 -17.86
CA LYS A 202 -15.94 -0.23 -18.55
C LYS A 202 -15.76 -0.15 -20.07
N LYS A 203 -14.64 -0.63 -20.61
CA LYS A 203 -14.24 -0.53 -22.02
C LYS A 203 -14.08 -1.89 -22.72
N LEU A 204 -14.45 -2.99 -22.05
CA LEU A 204 -14.31 -4.35 -22.57
C LEU A 204 -15.01 -4.53 -23.92
N HIS A 205 -14.32 -5.20 -24.83
CA HIS A 205 -14.88 -5.68 -26.09
C HIS A 205 -15.49 -7.08 -25.93
N GLU A 206 -16.30 -7.50 -26.91
CA GLU A 206 -16.94 -8.82 -26.91
C GLU A 206 -15.88 -9.94 -26.87
N GLY A 207 -15.95 -10.81 -25.86
CA GLY A 207 -14.99 -11.91 -25.64
C GLY A 207 -13.79 -11.57 -24.74
N GLU A 208 -13.69 -10.33 -24.24
CA GLU A 208 -12.76 -9.97 -23.17
C GLU A 208 -13.35 -10.26 -21.79
N GLN A 209 -12.53 -10.76 -20.87
CA GLN A 209 -12.97 -11.04 -19.50
C GLN A 209 -12.78 -9.82 -18.59
N LYS A 210 -13.79 -9.59 -17.75
CA LYS A 210 -13.76 -8.61 -16.66
C LYS A 210 -12.77 -9.09 -15.59
N TYR A 211 -11.91 -8.21 -15.13
CA TYR A 211 -11.12 -8.45 -13.91
C TYR A 211 -12.01 -8.10 -12.72
N ASP A 212 -12.47 -9.10 -11.97
CA ASP A 212 -13.55 -8.94 -10.99
C ASP A 212 -13.05 -8.38 -9.64
N LEU A 213 -12.57 -7.13 -9.67
CA LEU A 213 -12.14 -6.38 -8.49
C LEU A 213 -13.30 -6.21 -7.50
N ARG A 214 -13.13 -6.74 -6.29
CA ARG A 214 -14.12 -6.77 -5.20
C ARG A 214 -13.79 -5.90 -4.00
N GLY A 215 -12.57 -5.42 -3.86
CA GLY A 215 -12.21 -4.49 -2.78
C GLY A 215 -10.73 -4.15 -2.74
N VAL A 216 -10.40 -3.12 -1.96
CA VAL A 216 -9.01 -2.74 -1.64
C VAL A 216 -8.81 -2.62 -0.14
N LEU A 217 -7.67 -3.09 0.35
CA LEU A 217 -7.22 -3.02 1.74
C LEU A 217 -5.87 -2.27 1.77
N ILE A 218 -5.81 -1.14 2.44
CA ILE A 218 -4.61 -0.29 2.49
C ILE A 218 -4.20 -0.16 3.96
N GLY A 219 -3.09 -0.82 4.30
CA GLY A 219 -2.46 -0.79 5.61
C GLY A 219 -1.58 0.45 5.77
N ASN A 220 -1.77 1.21 6.85
CA ASN A 220 -0.91 2.32 7.23
C ASN A 220 -0.51 3.20 6.03
N GLY A 221 -1.50 3.57 5.22
CA GLY A 221 -1.27 4.07 3.86
C GLY A 221 -0.86 5.53 3.78
N TRP A 222 0.11 5.84 2.92
CA TRP A 222 0.41 7.20 2.48
C TRP A 222 -0.52 7.57 1.31
N VAL A 223 -1.58 8.33 1.60
CA VAL A 223 -2.73 8.57 0.70
C VAL A 223 -2.94 10.06 0.41
N SER A 224 -2.83 10.90 1.45
CA SER A 224 -3.02 12.36 1.40
C SER A 224 -1.80 13.04 2.04
N PRO A 225 -0.67 13.22 1.29
CA PRO A 225 0.64 13.48 1.86
C PRO A 225 0.72 14.70 2.78
N ASN A 226 0.12 15.82 2.39
CA ASN A 226 0.21 17.06 3.16
C ASN A 226 -0.73 17.05 4.37
N GLU A 227 -1.91 16.46 4.25
CA GLU A 227 -2.91 16.32 5.33
C GLU A 227 -2.42 15.35 6.41
N GLN A 228 -1.75 14.27 6.01
CA GLN A 228 -1.06 13.35 6.92
C GLN A 228 0.17 14.01 7.54
N SER A 229 0.94 14.81 6.79
CA SER A 229 2.06 15.57 7.36
C SER A 229 1.64 16.57 8.46
N LEU A 230 0.41 17.08 8.41
CA LEU A 230 -0.14 17.92 9.47
C LEU A 230 -0.48 17.16 10.75
N SER A 231 -0.60 15.83 10.74
CA SER A 231 -0.90 15.08 11.96
C SER A 231 0.33 14.75 12.80
N TYR A 232 1.56 14.83 12.26
CA TYR A 232 2.77 14.51 13.04
C TYR A 232 2.92 15.35 14.32
N LEU A 233 2.81 16.68 14.24
CA LEU A 233 2.96 17.55 15.41
C LEU A 233 1.90 17.30 16.50
N PRO A 234 0.57 17.23 16.20
CA PRO A 234 -0.41 16.84 17.22
C PRO A 234 -0.22 15.40 17.71
N PHE A 235 0.12 14.45 16.84
CA PHE A 235 0.39 13.06 17.25
C PHE A 235 1.50 12.98 18.30
N PHE A 236 2.66 13.59 18.04
CA PHE A 236 3.77 13.63 19.01
C PHE A 236 3.35 14.33 20.32
N LYS A 237 2.54 15.40 20.24
CA LYS A 237 2.06 16.14 21.41
C LYS A 237 1.01 15.38 22.22
N ASP A 238 0.22 14.52 21.59
CA ASP A 238 -0.87 13.77 22.22
C ASP A 238 -0.37 12.47 22.85
N HIS A 239 0.67 11.85 22.27
CA HIS A 239 1.38 10.69 22.83
C HIS A 239 2.51 11.08 23.81
N GLY A 240 2.68 12.37 24.12
CA GLY A 240 3.66 12.85 25.10
C GLY A 240 5.13 12.76 24.66
N LEU A 241 5.37 12.59 23.35
CA LEU A 241 6.72 12.52 22.75
C LEU A 241 7.39 13.90 22.66
N ILE A 242 6.59 14.97 22.68
CA ILE A 242 7.04 16.36 22.78
C ILE A 242 5.98 17.22 23.49
N ASP A 243 6.39 18.32 24.13
CA ASP A 243 5.47 19.27 24.75
C ASP A 243 5.67 20.72 24.28
N ILE A 244 4.77 21.61 24.73
CA ILE A 244 4.76 23.03 24.38
C ILE A 244 5.91 23.84 25.02
N HIS A 245 6.68 23.23 25.92
CA HIS A 245 7.83 23.82 26.60
C HIS A 245 9.16 23.42 25.96
N HIS A 246 9.16 22.46 25.02
CA HIS A 246 10.36 22.04 24.30
C HIS A 246 11.04 23.22 23.59
N PRO A 247 12.38 23.40 23.68
CA PRO A 247 13.07 24.58 23.12
C PRO A 247 12.88 24.80 21.61
N LYS A 248 12.52 23.74 20.86
CA LYS A 248 12.25 23.80 19.41
C LYS A 248 10.76 23.92 19.05
N TRP A 249 9.85 23.94 20.02
CA TRP A 249 8.40 23.96 19.78
C TRP A 249 7.95 25.09 18.85
N ALA A 250 8.50 26.31 19.02
CA ALA A 250 8.19 27.44 18.16
C ALA A 250 8.64 27.25 16.70
N THR A 251 9.75 26.55 16.47
CA THR A 251 10.24 26.21 15.11
C THR A 251 9.34 25.19 14.44
N LEU A 252 9.00 24.11 15.17
CA LEU A 252 8.09 23.06 14.70
C LEU A 252 6.71 23.62 14.36
N LEU A 253 6.13 24.42 15.26
CA LEU A 253 4.84 25.07 15.02
C LEU A 253 4.90 26.00 13.80
N ALA A 254 5.97 26.78 13.63
CA ALA A 254 6.12 27.66 12.46
C ALA A 254 6.26 26.89 11.13
N LYS A 255 6.84 25.67 11.15
CA LYS A 255 6.89 24.78 9.98
C LYS A 255 5.52 24.13 9.71
N HIS A 256 4.85 23.65 10.75
CA HIS A 256 3.49 23.11 10.70
C HIS A 256 2.50 24.14 10.13
N GLU A 257 2.54 25.39 10.58
CA GLU A 257 1.76 26.50 10.02
C GLU A 257 2.08 26.83 8.55
N GLN A 258 3.29 26.52 8.06
CA GLN A 258 3.63 26.67 6.65
C GLN A 258 3.05 25.53 5.83
N CYS A 259 3.13 24.29 6.30
CA CYS A 259 2.42 23.16 5.69
C CYS A 259 0.90 23.39 5.66
N GLN A 260 0.31 23.94 6.72
CA GLN A 260 -1.12 24.25 6.78
C GLN A 260 -1.53 25.28 5.71
N LYS A 261 -0.64 26.21 5.34
CA LYS A 261 -0.90 27.17 4.23
C LYS A 261 -0.85 26.50 2.86
N ILE A 262 -0.06 25.43 2.70
CA ILE A 262 -0.04 24.60 1.49
C ILE A 262 -1.35 23.80 1.40
N VAL A 263 -1.71 23.08 2.47
CA VAL A 263 -2.99 22.34 2.57
C VAL A 263 -4.20 23.25 2.33
N ASN A 264 -4.28 24.41 2.98
CA ASN A 264 -5.39 25.35 2.78
C ASN A 264 -5.51 25.85 1.33
N LYS A 265 -4.42 25.84 0.55
CA LYS A 265 -4.44 26.18 -0.88
C LYS A 265 -4.99 25.00 -1.70
N ILE A 266 -4.56 23.79 -1.38
CA ILE A 266 -5.02 22.52 -2.00
C ILE A 266 -6.51 22.31 -1.73
N ASP A 267 -6.93 22.43 -0.48
CA ASP A 267 -8.35 22.38 -0.04
C ASP A 267 -9.23 23.36 -0.84
N SER A 268 -8.69 24.48 -1.32
CA SER A 268 -9.43 25.48 -2.09
C SER A 268 -9.58 25.15 -3.59
N THR A 269 -8.88 24.12 -4.07
CA THR A 269 -8.86 23.65 -5.47
C THR A 269 -9.05 22.12 -5.57
N PHE A 270 -9.41 21.44 -4.48
CA PHE A 270 -9.38 19.98 -4.36
C PHE A 270 -10.10 19.24 -5.50
N ASP A 271 -11.29 19.72 -5.89
CA ASP A 271 -12.12 19.09 -6.93
C ASP A 271 -11.76 19.54 -8.37
N ASP A 272 -10.73 20.37 -8.60
CA ASP A 272 -10.44 20.89 -9.94
C ASP A 272 -9.64 19.92 -10.83
N GLY A 273 -9.12 18.83 -10.25
CA GLY A 273 -8.38 17.78 -10.95
C GLY A 273 -7.01 18.19 -11.50
N THR A 274 -6.52 19.38 -11.13
CA THR A 274 -5.24 19.89 -11.62
C THR A 274 -4.09 19.20 -10.93
N VAL A 275 -3.16 18.65 -11.73
CA VAL A 275 -1.92 18.10 -11.18
C VAL A 275 -1.08 19.21 -10.54
N HIS A 276 -0.89 19.09 -9.23
CA HIS A 276 -0.08 19.96 -8.44
C HIS A 276 0.99 19.12 -7.73
N TYR A 277 2.22 19.12 -8.26
CA TYR A 277 3.33 18.32 -7.70
C TYR A 277 3.54 18.54 -6.18
N TYR A 278 3.27 19.75 -5.68
CA TYR A 278 3.37 20.05 -4.25
C TYR A 278 2.30 19.38 -3.37
N GLU A 279 1.30 18.71 -3.96
CA GLU A 279 0.36 17.82 -3.28
C GLU A 279 0.96 16.44 -2.99
N VAL A 280 1.77 15.95 -3.93
CA VAL A 280 2.46 14.65 -3.83
C VAL A 280 3.72 14.77 -2.99
N SER A 281 4.52 15.82 -3.19
CA SER A 281 5.76 16.05 -2.46
C SER A 281 5.94 17.52 -2.09
N SER A 282 6.05 17.78 -0.79
CA SER A 282 6.20 19.11 -0.22
C SER A 282 7.31 19.09 0.81
N SER A 283 8.45 19.68 0.44
CA SER A 283 9.63 19.83 1.31
C SER A 283 9.35 20.49 2.66
N THR A 284 8.24 21.23 2.76
CA THR A 284 7.82 21.93 3.98
C THR A 284 7.01 21.01 4.91
N CYS A 285 6.20 20.13 4.33
CA CYS A 285 5.36 19.18 5.04
C CYS A 285 6.15 17.92 5.43
N GLU A 286 6.88 17.31 4.48
CA GLU A 286 7.74 16.14 4.71
C GLU A 286 8.73 16.37 5.86
N ALA A 287 9.39 17.53 5.86
CA ALA A 287 10.39 17.89 6.86
C ALA A 287 9.80 18.18 8.26
N ILE A 288 8.49 17.98 8.50
CA ILE A 288 7.92 18.03 9.85
C ILE A 288 8.31 16.78 10.64
N LEU A 289 8.22 15.58 10.03
CA LEU A 289 8.60 14.34 10.71
C LEU A 289 10.11 14.28 10.97
N THR A 290 10.94 14.68 10.00
CA THR A 290 12.39 14.76 10.15
C THR A 290 12.81 15.70 11.29
N ASP A 291 12.25 16.92 11.35
CA ASP A 291 12.52 17.85 12.45
C ASP A 291 12.05 17.28 13.79
N LEU A 292 10.89 16.60 13.84
CA LEU A 292 10.39 15.98 15.07
C LEU A 292 11.35 14.91 15.58
N LEU A 293 11.72 13.95 14.73
CA LEU A 293 12.67 12.88 15.06
C LEU A 293 14.04 13.42 15.48
N GLU A 294 14.57 14.44 14.79
CA GLU A 294 15.82 15.12 15.19
C GLU A 294 15.67 15.77 16.57
N TYR A 295 14.56 16.47 16.81
CA TYR A 295 14.37 17.31 18.00
C TYR A 295 13.91 16.52 19.25
N THR A 296 13.39 15.30 19.09
CA THR A 296 13.04 14.41 20.21
C THR A 296 14.10 13.34 20.50
N GLN A 297 15.33 13.51 19.99
CA GLN A 297 16.44 12.60 20.31
C GLN A 297 16.74 12.55 21.80
N ASP A 298 16.74 11.37 22.40
CA ASP A 298 17.21 11.14 23.76
C ASP A 298 18.70 10.84 23.80
N THR A 299 19.50 11.90 23.73
CA THR A 299 20.97 11.82 23.76
C THR A 299 21.55 11.33 25.09
N ALA A 300 20.72 11.08 26.12
CA ALA A 300 21.16 10.51 27.39
C ALA A 300 21.18 8.97 27.38
N ASN A 301 20.49 8.35 26.41
CA ASN A 301 20.44 6.90 26.22
C ASN A 301 21.57 6.38 25.29
N ASP A 302 21.75 5.06 25.28
CA ASP A 302 22.69 4.37 24.38
C ASP A 302 22.38 4.68 22.91
N LYS A 303 23.41 4.65 22.05
CA LYS A 303 23.33 5.10 20.65
C LYS A 303 22.16 4.50 19.86
N ASN A 304 21.83 3.23 20.11
CA ASN A 304 20.76 2.48 19.44
C ASN A 304 19.36 2.72 20.05
N GLN A 305 19.22 3.63 21.02
CA GLN A 305 17.97 3.97 21.70
C GLN A 305 17.64 5.48 21.66
N GLN A 306 18.42 6.27 20.92
CA GLN A 306 18.33 7.74 20.93
C GLN A 306 17.18 8.28 20.09
N CYS A 307 16.76 7.59 19.02
CA CYS A 307 15.67 8.02 18.16
C CYS A 307 14.39 7.22 18.42
N ILE A 308 13.24 7.85 18.21
CA ILE A 308 11.94 7.18 18.19
C ILE A 308 11.83 6.42 16.87
N ASN A 309 11.35 5.17 16.89
CA ASN A 309 11.05 4.43 15.67
C ASN A 309 9.80 5.04 15.01
N MET A 310 9.92 5.47 13.75
CA MET A 310 8.82 6.09 13.01
C MET A 310 7.70 5.11 12.61
N TYR A 311 7.96 3.81 12.69
CA TYR A 311 6.99 2.74 12.43
C TYR A 311 6.26 2.27 13.69
N ASP A 312 6.82 2.51 14.89
CA ASP A 312 6.13 2.29 16.18
C ASP A 312 6.70 3.23 17.26
N TYR A 313 5.88 4.17 17.76
CA TYR A 313 6.34 5.17 18.74
C TYR A 313 6.78 4.59 20.09
N THR A 314 6.41 3.35 20.41
CA THR A 314 6.82 2.64 21.63
C THR A 314 8.23 2.07 21.51
N LEU A 315 8.74 1.89 20.29
CA LEU A 315 10.08 1.37 19.99
C LEU A 315 11.11 2.50 19.82
N ARG A 316 12.40 2.12 19.87
CA ARG A 316 13.54 3.02 19.74
C ARG A 316 14.58 2.44 18.79
N ASP A 317 15.34 3.32 18.15
CA ASP A 317 16.43 3.00 17.23
C ASP A 317 17.56 4.04 17.37
N SER A 318 18.68 3.80 16.71
CA SER A 318 19.73 4.78 16.43
C SER A 318 19.26 5.97 15.61
N TYR A 319 19.91 7.13 15.81
CA TYR A 319 19.81 8.27 14.90
C TYR A 319 20.97 8.22 13.88
N PRO A 320 20.74 8.43 12.56
CA PRO A 320 19.48 8.88 11.94
C PRO A 320 18.55 7.76 11.44
N SER A 321 18.79 6.47 11.75
CA SER A 321 17.95 5.37 11.25
C SER A 321 16.48 5.47 11.69
N CYS A 322 16.21 5.76 12.96
CA CYS A 322 14.88 6.12 13.48
C CYS A 322 13.74 5.16 13.07
N GLY A 323 14.03 3.86 12.94
CA GLY A 323 13.11 2.82 12.46
C GLY A 323 13.64 2.04 11.26
N MET A 324 14.60 2.57 10.51
CA MET A 324 15.17 1.89 9.32
C MET A 324 15.98 0.61 9.63
N ASN A 325 16.25 0.30 10.90
CA ASN A 325 16.86 -0.97 11.31
C ASN A 325 15.84 -2.01 11.82
N TRP A 326 14.54 -1.70 11.77
CA TRP A 326 13.43 -2.54 12.22
C TRP A 326 12.65 -3.07 11.00
N PRO A 327 12.07 -4.30 11.04
CA PRO A 327 12.05 -5.25 12.15
C PRO A 327 13.37 -6.01 12.34
N ASN A 328 13.63 -6.49 13.56
CA ASN A 328 14.88 -7.17 13.90
C ASN A 328 15.13 -8.42 13.03
N GLU A 329 14.06 -9.10 12.62
CA GLU A 329 14.09 -10.31 11.81
C GLU A 329 14.52 -10.08 10.34
N LEU A 330 14.50 -8.83 9.85
CA LEU A 330 14.96 -8.45 8.51
C LEU A 330 16.41 -8.88 8.25
N VAL A 331 17.24 -8.91 9.31
CA VAL A 331 18.63 -9.41 9.28
C VAL A 331 18.75 -10.85 8.77
N ASN A 332 17.70 -11.67 8.89
CA ASN A 332 17.66 -13.05 8.40
C ASN A 332 17.11 -13.17 6.97
N VAL A 333 16.16 -12.30 6.61
CA VAL A 333 15.47 -12.30 5.30
C VAL A 333 16.45 -11.99 4.16
N GLY A 334 17.25 -10.92 4.31
CA GLY A 334 18.22 -10.52 3.29
C GLY A 334 19.26 -11.60 2.96
N PRO A 335 19.93 -12.23 3.93
CA PRO A 335 20.79 -13.39 3.69
C PRO A 335 20.07 -14.57 3.04
N PHE A 336 18.88 -14.96 3.52
CA PHE A 336 18.08 -16.05 2.95
C PHE A 336 17.79 -15.84 1.46
N LEU A 337 17.25 -14.68 1.08
CA LEU A 337 16.92 -14.35 -0.30
C LEU A 337 18.15 -14.21 -1.21
N ARG A 338 19.35 -13.99 -0.65
CA ARG A 338 20.61 -13.91 -1.39
C ARG A 338 21.32 -15.27 -1.57
N GLN A 339 20.82 -16.34 -0.96
CA GLN A 339 21.34 -17.70 -1.17
C GLN A 339 21.08 -18.15 -2.62
N GLU A 340 22.09 -18.73 -3.26
CA GLU A 340 22.02 -19.22 -4.64
C GLU A 340 20.93 -20.28 -4.84
N LYS A 341 20.80 -21.25 -3.91
CA LYS A 341 19.74 -22.26 -3.95
C LYS A 341 18.33 -21.63 -3.88
N VAL A 342 18.14 -20.60 -3.06
CA VAL A 342 16.86 -19.88 -2.94
C VAL A 342 16.55 -19.12 -4.23
N MET A 343 17.51 -18.35 -4.75
CA MET A 343 17.34 -17.61 -6.02
C MET A 343 17.00 -18.52 -7.20
N HIS A 344 17.65 -19.69 -7.32
CA HIS A 344 17.29 -20.68 -8.34
C HIS A 344 15.90 -21.27 -8.12
N GLN A 345 15.53 -21.59 -6.87
CA GLN A 345 14.23 -22.19 -6.58
C GLN A 345 13.06 -21.19 -6.62
N LEU A 346 13.35 -19.89 -6.59
CA LEU A 346 12.42 -18.80 -6.95
C LEU A 346 12.38 -18.53 -8.47
N ASN A 347 13.00 -19.38 -9.30
CA ASN A 347 13.01 -19.35 -10.76
C ASN A 347 13.41 -17.97 -11.34
N LEU A 348 14.42 -17.33 -10.75
CA LEU A 348 14.97 -16.07 -11.25
C LEU A 348 15.76 -16.31 -12.55
N ILE A 349 15.44 -15.50 -13.57
CA ILE A 349 16.17 -15.41 -14.85
C ILE A 349 17.43 -14.55 -14.63
N ASN A 350 17.24 -13.40 -13.98
CA ASN A 350 18.30 -12.52 -13.53
C ASN A 350 18.55 -12.74 -12.04
N LEU A 351 19.69 -13.37 -11.70
CA LEU A 351 20.13 -13.69 -10.32
C LEU A 351 20.65 -12.44 -9.55
N LYS A 352 19.99 -11.30 -9.76
CA LYS A 352 20.18 -10.05 -9.01
C LYS A 352 20.03 -10.34 -7.51
N LYS A 353 21.05 -9.97 -6.73
CA LYS A 353 20.98 -10.08 -5.26
C LYS A 353 19.86 -9.20 -4.72
N TRP A 354 19.01 -9.78 -3.87
CA TRP A 354 17.90 -9.07 -3.24
C TRP A 354 18.40 -7.98 -2.30
N ASN A 355 17.72 -6.83 -2.35
CA ASN A 355 17.75 -5.78 -1.34
C ASN A 355 16.29 -5.40 -1.07
N GLU A 356 15.97 -5.12 0.19
CA GLU A 356 14.66 -4.67 0.67
C GLU A 356 14.17 -3.46 -0.14
N CYS A 357 14.82 -2.31 0.01
CA CYS A 357 14.49 -1.08 -0.69
C CYS A 357 15.57 -0.65 -1.70
N ASN A 358 15.17 -0.26 -2.91
CA ASN A 358 16.06 0.26 -3.94
C ASN A 358 16.06 1.80 -4.00
N GLY A 359 17.11 2.43 -3.46
CA GLY A 359 17.22 3.90 -3.43
C GLY A 359 17.25 4.57 -4.81
N LYS A 360 17.71 3.89 -5.88
CA LYS A 360 17.65 4.42 -7.24
C LYS A 360 16.22 4.46 -7.78
N VAL A 361 15.39 3.47 -7.43
CA VAL A 361 13.94 3.48 -7.72
C VAL A 361 13.28 4.65 -6.97
N GLY A 362 13.44 4.73 -5.64
CA GLY A 362 12.85 5.80 -4.83
C GLY A 362 13.24 7.22 -5.26
N ARG A 363 14.50 7.44 -5.65
CA ARG A 363 14.96 8.76 -6.15
C ARG A 363 14.43 9.10 -7.55
N THR A 364 14.10 8.09 -8.36
CA THR A 364 13.57 8.28 -9.73
C THR A 364 12.05 8.44 -9.72
N PHE A 365 11.36 7.71 -8.86
CA PHE A 365 9.90 7.74 -8.70
C PHE A 365 9.44 8.96 -7.91
N GLN A 366 8.98 10.01 -8.61
CA GLN A 366 8.66 11.30 -7.98
C GLN A 366 7.20 11.72 -8.16
N ALA A 367 6.40 10.98 -8.95
CA ALA A 367 4.98 11.20 -9.20
C ALA A 367 4.62 12.69 -9.45
N ARG A 368 5.44 13.35 -10.28
CA ARG A 368 5.31 14.79 -10.60
C ARG A 368 4.10 15.12 -11.45
N HIS A 369 3.61 14.14 -12.20
CA HIS A 369 2.54 14.27 -13.17
C HIS A 369 1.24 13.60 -12.71
N SER A 370 1.22 13.03 -11.50
CA SER A 370 0.08 12.35 -10.89
C SER A 370 -0.47 13.18 -9.71
N ILE A 371 -1.76 13.01 -9.40
CA ILE A 371 -2.38 13.55 -8.17
C ILE A 371 -2.25 12.54 -7.03
N PRO A 372 -2.26 12.95 -5.74
CA PRO A 372 -2.32 11.98 -4.65
C PRO A 372 -3.57 11.09 -4.73
N SER A 373 -3.41 9.83 -4.33
CA SER A 373 -4.47 8.82 -4.43
C SER A 373 -5.74 9.10 -3.62
N VAL A 374 -5.72 10.02 -2.64
CA VAL A 374 -6.91 10.51 -1.93
C VAL A 374 -8.02 10.94 -2.89
N HIS A 375 -7.66 11.55 -4.03
CA HIS A 375 -8.56 12.02 -5.07
C HIS A 375 -9.26 10.88 -5.85
N LEU A 376 -8.73 9.66 -5.80
CA LEU A 376 -9.32 8.49 -6.47
C LEU A 376 -10.33 7.75 -5.59
N LEU A 377 -10.22 7.86 -4.26
CA LEU A 377 -11.06 7.11 -3.31
C LEU A 377 -12.57 7.33 -3.51
N PRO A 378 -13.09 8.54 -3.81
CA PRO A 378 -14.52 8.77 -4.02
C PRO A 378 -15.11 8.00 -5.20
N GLU A 379 -14.36 7.85 -6.30
CA GLU A 379 -14.82 7.08 -7.46
C GLU A 379 -14.72 5.57 -7.21
N LEU A 380 -13.65 5.10 -6.55
CA LEU A 380 -13.52 3.70 -6.13
C LEU A 380 -14.68 3.28 -5.22
N ALA A 381 -15.01 4.11 -4.23
CA ALA A 381 -16.10 3.85 -3.28
C ALA A 381 -17.50 3.78 -3.92
N LYS A 382 -17.70 4.21 -5.18
CA LYS A 382 -18.96 4.00 -5.90
C LYS A 382 -19.14 2.55 -6.38
N GLU A 383 -18.03 1.84 -6.60
CA GLU A 383 -18.02 0.52 -7.25
C GLU A 383 -17.54 -0.60 -6.33
N ILE A 384 -16.61 -0.33 -5.41
CA ILE A 384 -15.99 -1.32 -4.52
C ILE A 384 -15.79 -0.78 -3.09
N PRO A 385 -15.74 -1.66 -2.06
CA PRO A 385 -15.24 -1.32 -0.74
C PRO A 385 -13.78 -0.87 -0.74
N VAL A 386 -13.50 0.20 0.01
CA VAL A 386 -12.17 0.73 0.31
C VAL A 386 -11.95 0.63 1.82
N MET A 387 -11.09 -0.29 2.24
CA MET A 387 -10.71 -0.49 3.63
C MET A 387 -9.34 0.14 3.91
N LEU A 388 -9.32 1.11 4.81
CA LEU A 388 -8.12 1.76 5.31
C LEU A 388 -7.87 1.22 6.73
N PHE A 389 -6.83 0.42 6.93
CA PHE A 389 -6.50 -0.14 8.24
C PHE A 389 -5.18 0.44 8.75
N ASN A 390 -5.12 0.78 10.03
CA ASN A 390 -3.97 1.44 10.64
C ASN A 390 -3.63 0.81 11.98
N GLY A 391 -2.37 0.43 12.17
CA GLY A 391 -1.81 0.19 13.50
C GLY A 391 -1.74 1.47 14.32
N ALA A 392 -2.25 1.41 15.56
CA ALA A 392 -2.39 2.57 16.44
C ALA A 392 -1.04 3.15 16.92
N ASN A 393 0.06 2.41 16.80
CA ASN A 393 1.39 2.85 17.24
C ASN A 393 2.21 3.52 16.13
N ASP A 394 1.78 3.44 14.87
CA ASP A 394 2.50 4.02 13.74
C ASP A 394 2.55 5.55 13.80
N ILE A 395 3.72 6.12 13.49
CA ILE A 395 3.91 7.56 13.36
C ILE A 395 3.80 7.99 11.89
N ILE A 396 4.55 7.35 11.00
CA ILE A 396 4.76 7.84 9.61
C ILE A 396 3.45 7.88 8.83
N CYS A 397 2.55 6.92 9.03
CA CYS A 397 1.20 6.94 8.45
C CYS A 397 0.10 6.83 9.51
N ASN A 398 0.28 7.53 10.64
CA ASN A 398 -0.60 7.50 11.81
C ASN A 398 -2.10 7.70 11.53
N SER A 399 -2.92 7.07 12.36
CA SER A 399 -4.40 7.13 12.34
C SER A 399 -4.99 8.54 12.41
N GLN A 400 -4.34 9.50 13.08
CA GLN A 400 -4.83 10.88 13.13
C GLN A 400 -4.77 11.54 11.73
N GLY A 401 -3.75 11.22 10.93
CA GLY A 401 -3.60 11.69 9.56
C GLY A 401 -4.64 11.10 8.62
N VAL A 402 -4.97 9.81 8.78
CA VAL A 402 -6.01 9.14 8.00
C VAL A 402 -7.40 9.72 8.30
N LEU A 403 -7.75 9.86 9.58
CA LEU A 403 -9.01 10.49 9.98
C LEU A 403 -9.11 11.97 9.55
N SER A 404 -7.99 12.69 9.50
CA SER A 404 -7.91 14.09 9.08
C SER A 404 -8.38 14.30 7.63
N TYR A 405 -7.87 13.51 6.67
CA TYR A 405 -8.33 13.63 5.28
C TYR A 405 -9.73 13.04 5.08
N LEU A 406 -10.05 11.91 5.74
CA LEU A 406 -11.39 11.31 5.66
C LEU A 406 -12.48 12.24 6.17
N GLN A 407 -12.21 13.08 7.18
CA GLN A 407 -13.18 14.08 7.65
C GLN A 407 -13.54 15.15 6.59
N LYS A 408 -12.62 15.42 5.64
CA LYS A 408 -12.82 16.39 4.56
C LYS A 408 -13.32 15.76 3.26
N LEU A 409 -13.01 14.49 3.03
CA LEU A 409 -13.32 13.79 1.79
C LEU A 409 -14.84 13.73 1.57
N GLN A 410 -15.29 14.07 0.35
CA GLN A 410 -16.64 13.77 -0.11
C GLN A 410 -16.61 12.49 -0.94
N TRP A 411 -17.31 11.46 -0.48
CA TRP A 411 -17.62 10.26 -1.26
C TRP A 411 -19.13 10.04 -1.21
N ASN A 412 -19.72 9.34 -2.17
CA ASN A 412 -21.12 8.87 -2.12
C ASN A 412 -22.13 9.85 -1.47
N GLY A 413 -22.15 11.11 -1.95
CA GLY A 413 -23.10 12.16 -1.57
C GLY A 413 -22.64 13.12 -0.46
N GLU A 414 -22.08 12.61 0.64
CA GLU A 414 -21.83 13.39 1.88
C GLU A 414 -20.34 13.44 2.26
N THR A 415 -19.94 14.55 2.91
CA THR A 415 -18.57 14.78 3.39
C THR A 415 -18.32 14.14 4.76
N GLY A 416 -17.26 13.33 4.85
CA GLY A 416 -16.86 12.68 6.10
C GLY A 416 -17.79 11.57 6.59
N PHE A 417 -17.43 10.94 7.71
CA PHE A 417 -18.33 10.01 8.40
C PHE A 417 -19.45 10.80 9.10
N ILE A 418 -20.69 10.56 8.68
CA ILE A 418 -21.90 11.23 9.18
C ILE A 418 -22.11 10.84 10.64
N ASN A 419 -21.97 9.56 10.95
CA ASN A 419 -22.15 8.97 12.27
C ASN A 419 -20.79 8.61 12.89
N LYS A 420 -19.83 9.53 12.88
CA LYS A 420 -18.47 9.34 13.44
C LYS A 420 -18.43 8.83 14.90
N ASP A 421 -19.49 9.07 15.67
CA ASP A 421 -19.61 8.64 17.07
C ASP A 421 -20.13 7.19 17.20
N ASN A 422 -20.61 6.60 16.09
CA ASN A 422 -21.05 5.20 15.97
C ASN A 422 -19.87 4.29 15.60
N GLN A 423 -18.80 4.34 16.40
CA GLN A 423 -17.67 3.42 16.28
C GLN A 423 -18.15 1.98 16.56
N ILE A 424 -17.80 1.07 15.67
CA ILE A 424 -18.06 -0.36 15.82
C ILE A 424 -16.80 -0.97 16.44
N SER A 425 -16.92 -1.63 17.59
CA SER A 425 -15.79 -2.36 18.18
C SER A 425 -15.45 -3.59 17.35
N TRP A 426 -14.18 -3.81 17.07
CA TRP A 426 -13.72 -5.04 16.42
C TRP A 426 -13.24 -6.02 17.48
N VAL A 427 -13.90 -7.18 17.55
CA VAL A 427 -13.60 -8.25 18.50
C VAL A 427 -13.05 -9.45 17.73
N TYR A 428 -11.86 -9.91 18.11
CA TYR A 428 -11.25 -11.13 17.62
C TYR A 428 -10.97 -12.04 18.82
N ASP A 429 -11.42 -13.30 18.75
CA ASP A 429 -11.32 -14.28 19.84
C ASP A 429 -11.68 -13.71 21.23
N ASN A 430 -12.88 -13.12 21.34
CA ASN A 430 -13.42 -12.54 22.58
C ASN A 430 -12.61 -11.35 23.16
N LYS A 431 -11.64 -10.80 22.42
CA LYS A 431 -10.86 -9.63 22.79
C LYS A 431 -11.15 -8.47 21.82
N GLU A 432 -11.43 -7.27 22.35
CA GLU A 432 -11.47 -6.05 21.53
C GLU A 432 -10.04 -5.74 21.03
N VAL A 433 -9.84 -5.85 19.72
CA VAL A 433 -8.53 -5.68 19.04
C VAL A 433 -8.41 -4.35 18.31
N GLY A 434 -9.53 -3.63 18.13
CA GLY A 434 -9.57 -2.33 17.51
C GLY A 434 -10.98 -1.75 17.49
N TYR A 435 -11.14 -0.65 16.77
CA TYR A 435 -12.45 -0.13 16.37
C TYR A 435 -12.46 0.21 14.89
N MET A 436 -13.65 0.29 14.32
CA MET A 436 -13.85 0.72 12.93
C MET A 436 -14.95 1.78 12.80
N LEU A 437 -14.74 2.66 11.82
CA LEU A 437 -15.76 3.51 11.23
C LEU A 437 -16.05 2.94 9.84
N TRP A 438 -17.31 2.80 9.46
CA TRP A 438 -17.68 2.28 8.14
C TRP A 438 -18.96 2.94 7.64
N GLU A 439 -18.85 3.65 6.52
CA GLU A 439 -20.00 4.24 5.83
C GLU A 439 -19.77 4.25 4.31
N ARG A 440 -20.80 3.86 3.56
CA ARG A 440 -20.92 4.13 2.12
C ARG A 440 -19.68 3.66 1.35
N ASN A 441 -19.29 2.41 1.58
CA ASN A 441 -18.12 1.70 1.01
C ASN A 441 -16.72 2.18 1.44
N ILE A 442 -16.57 3.18 2.30
CA ILE A 442 -15.27 3.46 2.94
C ILE A 442 -15.30 2.98 4.39
N SER A 443 -14.31 2.19 4.80
CA SER A 443 -14.04 1.85 6.19
C SER A 443 -12.67 2.32 6.63
N PHE A 444 -12.59 2.82 7.85
CA PHE A 444 -11.35 3.08 8.58
C PHE A 444 -11.30 2.15 9.80
N ILE A 445 -10.19 1.44 10.00
CA ILE A 445 -9.98 0.51 11.12
C ILE A 445 -8.71 0.93 11.88
N ASN A 446 -8.83 1.16 13.18
CA ASN A 446 -7.70 1.45 14.06
C ASN A 446 -7.43 0.26 14.97
N ILE A 447 -6.26 -0.36 14.79
CA ILE A 447 -5.89 -1.66 15.37
C ILE A 447 -4.95 -1.41 16.55
N TYR A 448 -5.30 -1.93 17.72
CA TYR A 448 -4.60 -1.61 18.96
C TYR A 448 -3.31 -2.42 19.12
N ASN A 449 -2.22 -1.75 19.54
CA ASN A 449 -0.91 -2.36 19.80
C ASN A 449 -0.27 -2.98 18.55
N SER A 450 -0.32 -2.27 17.42
CA SER A 450 0.41 -2.63 16.21
C SER A 450 1.03 -1.41 15.55
N SER A 451 2.15 -1.65 14.87
CA SER A 451 3.05 -0.74 14.18
C SER A 451 2.54 -0.36 12.79
N HIS A 452 3.44 0.14 11.94
CA HIS A 452 3.25 0.29 10.50
C HIS A 452 2.90 -1.03 9.81
N MET A 453 3.60 -2.13 10.15
CA MET A 453 3.39 -3.47 9.60
C MET A 453 2.42 -4.27 10.48
N VAL A 454 1.12 -3.95 10.44
CA VAL A 454 0.10 -4.65 11.25
C VAL A 454 0.18 -6.19 11.23
N PRO A 455 0.43 -6.87 10.08
CA PRO A 455 0.54 -8.32 10.03
C PRO A 455 1.85 -8.89 10.60
N TYR A 456 2.87 -8.07 10.84
CA TYR A 456 4.06 -8.46 11.59
C TYR A 456 3.71 -8.58 13.09
N ASP A 457 3.06 -7.57 13.68
CA ASP A 457 2.74 -7.57 15.12
C ASP A 457 1.60 -8.53 15.49
N LEU A 458 0.55 -8.57 14.65
CA LEU A 458 -0.71 -9.26 14.95
C LEU A 458 -1.13 -10.17 13.78
N PRO A 459 -0.32 -11.17 13.39
CA PRO A 459 -0.55 -11.96 12.18
C PRO A 459 -1.95 -12.59 12.14
N ASP A 460 -2.36 -13.31 13.19
CA ASP A 460 -3.67 -13.98 13.27
C ASP A 460 -4.86 -13.02 13.15
N VAL A 461 -4.75 -11.83 13.75
CA VAL A 461 -5.78 -10.77 13.72
C VAL A 461 -5.82 -10.10 12.35
N SER A 462 -4.65 -9.84 11.75
CA SER A 462 -4.55 -9.19 10.44
C SER A 462 -5.27 -9.99 9.35
N ARG A 463 -5.20 -11.32 9.39
CA ARG A 463 -5.88 -12.22 8.44
C ARG A 463 -7.40 -12.01 8.44
N ALA A 464 -7.98 -11.71 9.59
CA ALA A 464 -9.41 -11.43 9.72
C ALA A 464 -9.83 -10.07 9.11
N LEU A 465 -8.90 -9.24 8.60
CA LEU A 465 -9.25 -8.11 7.72
C LEU A 465 -9.88 -8.60 6.40
N ILE A 466 -9.50 -9.78 5.91
CA ILE A 466 -10.17 -10.42 4.77
C ILE A 466 -11.59 -10.80 5.16
N ASP A 467 -11.79 -11.44 6.32
CA ASP A 467 -13.12 -11.79 6.84
C ASP A 467 -14.01 -10.52 6.97
N LEU A 468 -13.44 -9.38 7.38
CA LEU A 468 -14.14 -8.10 7.46
C LEU A 468 -14.55 -7.53 6.09
N ILE A 469 -13.68 -7.56 5.07
CA ILE A 469 -14.02 -7.01 3.73
C ILE A 469 -14.95 -7.92 2.93
N THR A 470 -14.88 -9.24 3.13
CA THR A 470 -15.76 -10.22 2.47
C THR A 470 -17.14 -10.36 3.13
N GLY A 471 -17.31 -9.81 4.34
CA GLY A 471 -18.58 -9.91 5.10
C GLY A 471 -18.71 -11.18 5.94
N GLU A 472 -17.61 -11.92 6.16
CA GLU A 472 -17.58 -13.19 6.88
C GLU A 472 -17.49 -13.05 8.43
N TYR A 473 -18.02 -11.97 9.00
CA TYR A 473 -18.05 -11.70 10.45
C TYR A 473 -19.46 -11.81 11.04
N ASP A 474 -19.55 -11.83 12.38
CA ASP A 474 -20.83 -11.76 13.10
C ASP A 474 -21.06 -10.35 13.67
N GLU A 475 -22.24 -9.76 13.46
CA GLU A 475 -22.68 -8.56 14.18
C GLU A 475 -23.28 -8.94 15.54
N LYS A 476 -22.70 -8.43 16.64
CA LYS A 476 -23.14 -8.70 18.02
C LYS A 476 -23.12 -7.42 18.86
N ASP A 477 -23.93 -7.40 19.92
CA ASP A 477 -23.71 -6.47 21.04
C ASP A 477 -22.73 -7.14 22.00
N VAL A 478 -21.60 -6.47 22.28
CA VAL A 478 -20.59 -6.92 23.25
C VAL A 478 -20.38 -5.75 24.22
N ASP A 479 -20.64 -6.00 25.51
CA ASP A 479 -20.54 -5.03 26.59
C ASP A 479 -21.27 -3.69 26.34
N GLY A 480 -22.40 -3.72 25.63
CA GLY A 480 -23.22 -2.55 25.30
C GLY A 480 -22.73 -1.76 24.08
N LYS A 481 -21.79 -2.31 23.30
CA LYS A 481 -21.27 -1.73 22.06
C LYS A 481 -21.68 -2.60 20.86
N LYS A 482 -22.10 -1.95 19.77
CA LYS A 482 -22.17 -2.62 18.46
C LYS A 482 -20.77 -3.10 18.08
N SER A 483 -20.64 -4.39 17.81
CA SER A 483 -19.36 -5.04 17.57
C SER A 483 -19.41 -5.96 16.36
N PHE A 484 -18.34 -5.98 15.57
CA PHE A 484 -18.08 -7.00 14.56
C PHE A 484 -17.14 -8.03 15.14
N VAL A 485 -17.52 -9.31 15.08
CA VAL A 485 -16.82 -10.41 15.70
C VAL A 485 -16.27 -11.36 14.64
N THR A 486 -14.95 -11.51 14.64
CA THR A 486 -14.17 -12.39 13.74
C THR A 486 -13.45 -13.47 14.54
N TYR A 487 -12.98 -14.51 13.87
CA TYR A 487 -12.62 -15.78 14.50
C TYR A 487 -11.26 -16.33 14.02
N PRO A 488 -10.51 -17.04 14.89
CA PRO A 488 -9.41 -17.89 14.46
C PRO A 488 -9.83 -18.95 13.43
N LEU A 489 -8.89 -19.34 12.54
CA LEU A 489 -9.13 -20.39 11.54
C LEU A 489 -9.73 -21.65 12.17
N GLY A 490 -10.72 -22.25 11.50
CA GLY A 490 -11.38 -23.47 11.93
C GLY A 490 -12.25 -23.37 13.20
N SER A 491 -12.31 -22.21 13.87
CA SER A 491 -13.08 -22.05 15.11
C SER A 491 -14.55 -21.69 14.92
N ARG A 492 -14.95 -21.21 13.72
CA ARG A 492 -16.35 -20.92 13.38
C ARG A 492 -17.15 -22.21 13.23
N LYS A 493 -17.77 -22.66 14.31
CA LYS A 493 -18.73 -23.77 14.28
C LYS A 493 -20.03 -23.32 13.63
N GLU A 494 -20.49 -24.06 12.62
CA GLU A 494 -21.85 -23.96 12.09
C GLU A 494 -22.86 -24.13 13.24
N ASN A 495 -23.50 -23.03 13.66
CA ASN A 495 -24.62 -23.02 14.61
C ASN A 495 -25.30 -21.64 14.64
N ASP A 496 -25.73 -21.13 13.47
CA ASP A 496 -26.80 -20.13 13.43
C ASP A 496 -27.53 -20.17 12.06
N GLU A 497 -28.45 -21.12 11.88
CA GLU A 497 -29.32 -21.24 10.68
C GLU A 497 -30.39 -20.12 10.59
N SER A 498 -30.05 -18.89 11.01
CA SER A 498 -31.02 -17.79 11.23
C SER A 498 -30.77 -16.52 10.40
N LYS A 499 -29.90 -16.57 9.38
CA LYS A 499 -29.74 -15.47 8.41
C LYS A 499 -30.02 -15.90 6.97
N ASN A 500 -31.25 -15.64 6.53
CA ASN A 500 -31.55 -15.51 5.10
C ASN A 500 -30.68 -14.40 4.49
N PRO A 501 -30.21 -14.52 3.22
CA PRO A 501 -29.48 -13.46 2.56
C PRO A 501 -30.35 -12.21 2.43
N VAL A 502 -29.84 -11.06 2.89
CA VAL A 502 -30.51 -9.77 2.71
C VAL A 502 -30.40 -9.36 1.25
N GLU A 503 -31.54 -9.16 0.59
CA GLU A 503 -31.58 -8.69 -0.79
C GLU A 503 -30.87 -7.33 -0.94
N SER A 504 -29.95 -7.24 -1.91
CA SER A 504 -29.44 -5.95 -2.37
C SER A 504 -30.52 -5.23 -3.19
N PRO A 505 -30.93 -4.00 -2.83
CA PRO A 505 -31.97 -3.28 -3.57
C PRO A 505 -31.41 -2.66 -4.85
N SER A 506 -31.43 -3.41 -5.94
CA SER A 506 -31.22 -2.86 -7.29
C SER A 506 -32.59 -2.64 -7.97
N GLN A 507 -33.20 -1.49 -7.73
CA GLN A 507 -34.39 -1.05 -8.48
C GLN A 507 -33.98 -0.20 -9.68
N THR A 508 -33.97 -0.83 -10.85
CA THR A 508 -34.01 -0.13 -12.13
C THR A 508 -35.43 0.36 -12.39
N ILE A 509 -35.60 1.66 -12.62
CA ILE A 509 -36.87 2.26 -13.06
C ILE A 509 -36.71 2.66 -14.52
N ASP A 510 -37.58 2.17 -15.41
CA ASP A 510 -38.15 2.96 -16.52
C ASP A 510 -39.34 2.21 -17.19
N PRO A 511 -40.30 2.90 -17.87
CA PRO A 511 -41.72 2.50 -17.81
C PRO A 511 -42.47 2.38 -19.16
N ILE A 512 -43.42 1.43 -19.30
CA ILE A 512 -44.36 1.36 -20.45
C ILE A 512 -45.81 0.97 -20.07
N ILE A 513 -46.68 1.99 -20.01
CA ILE A 513 -48.00 2.18 -20.67
C ILE A 513 -48.95 0.97 -20.99
N SER A 514 -50.25 1.20 -20.69
CA SER A 514 -51.51 0.54 -21.17
C SER A 514 -52.00 -0.74 -20.46
N SER A 515 -53.31 -1.07 -20.38
CA SER A 515 -54.58 -0.29 -20.42
C SER A 515 -55.79 -1.18 -20.04
N SER A 516 -56.95 -0.56 -19.71
CA SER A 516 -58.31 -1.18 -19.58
C SER A 516 -58.58 -2.12 -18.38
N SER A 517 -59.80 -2.29 -17.83
CA SER A 517 -61.01 -1.43 -17.75
C SER A 517 -62.08 -2.05 -16.82
N SER A 518 -63.00 -1.22 -16.29
CA SER A 518 -64.34 -1.57 -15.73
C SER A 518 -64.41 -2.24 -14.32
N SER A 519 -65.45 -2.05 -13.47
CA SER A 519 -66.44 -0.95 -13.31
C SER A 519 -67.42 -1.22 -12.13
N VAL A 520 -67.99 -0.15 -11.52
CA VAL A 520 -69.23 -0.10 -10.68
C VAL A 520 -69.17 -0.68 -9.24
N GLU A 521 -69.92 -0.24 -8.20
CA GLU A 521 -70.35 1.08 -7.64
C GLU A 521 -71.23 0.84 -6.37
N SER A 522 -71.26 1.79 -5.41
CA SER A 522 -72.34 1.98 -4.38
C SER A 522 -72.49 0.92 -3.24
N SER A 523 -73.04 1.20 -2.04
CA SER A 523 -73.28 2.46 -1.28
C SER A 523 -73.73 2.23 0.19
N LEU A 524 -73.58 3.27 1.05
CA LEU A 524 -74.46 3.72 2.17
C LEU A 524 -74.87 2.72 3.31
N SER A 525 -74.48 2.93 4.59
CA SER A 525 -75.18 3.75 5.64
C SER A 525 -75.35 2.89 6.93
N SER A 526 -75.62 3.33 8.18
CA SER A 526 -75.56 4.63 8.92
C SER A 526 -75.74 4.39 10.46
N SER A 527 -75.59 5.44 11.31
CA SER A 527 -76.02 5.54 12.75
C SER A 527 -75.24 4.71 13.82
N SER A 528 -75.21 4.97 15.14
CA SER A 528 -75.41 6.17 16.03
C SER A 528 -75.21 5.76 17.53
N ALA A 529 -75.01 6.59 18.57
CA ALA A 529 -74.34 7.90 18.76
C ALA A 529 -74.36 8.34 20.26
N SER A 530 -73.24 8.78 20.87
CA SER A 530 -73.19 9.70 22.05
C SER A 530 -71.74 10.17 22.30
N ALA A 531 -71.39 11.47 22.33
CA ALA A 531 -71.65 12.52 23.35
C ALA A 531 -70.88 12.24 24.67
N THR A 532 -70.09 13.14 25.27
CA THR A 532 -70.11 14.62 25.34
C THR A 532 -68.74 15.25 25.66
N ASP A 533 -68.53 16.53 25.30
CA ASP A 533 -67.74 17.59 26.00
C ASP A 533 -66.23 17.39 26.32
N SER A 534 -65.37 18.42 26.33
CA SER A 534 -65.53 19.88 26.11
C SER A 534 -64.19 20.56 25.76
N ASP A 535 -64.26 21.80 25.25
CA ASP A 535 -63.13 22.66 24.88
C ASP A 535 -62.15 23.01 26.02
N SER A 536 -60.86 23.14 25.67
CA SER A 536 -59.87 24.13 26.18
C SER A 536 -58.40 23.68 26.01
N THR A 537 -58.16 22.40 25.75
CA THR A 537 -56.81 21.77 25.77
C THR A 537 -55.92 22.07 24.56
N SER A 538 -56.50 22.47 23.42
CA SER A 538 -55.75 22.75 22.17
C SER A 538 -54.61 23.76 22.38
N SER A 539 -54.85 24.85 23.12
CA SER A 539 -53.84 25.89 23.38
C SER A 539 -52.68 25.47 24.29
N LYS A 540 -52.90 24.45 25.15
CA LYS A 540 -51.83 23.88 26.00
C LYS A 540 -50.97 22.91 25.21
N PHE A 541 -51.57 22.11 24.32
CA PHE A 541 -50.81 21.17 23.49
C PHE A 541 -49.94 21.88 22.45
N THR A 542 -50.45 22.93 21.78
CA THR A 542 -49.62 23.75 20.88
C THR A 542 -48.52 24.51 21.62
N ARG A 543 -48.75 24.97 22.86
CA ARG A 543 -47.69 25.58 23.69
C ARG A 543 -46.63 24.56 24.15
N LEU A 544 -47.01 23.32 24.43
CA LEU A 544 -46.06 22.23 24.72
C LEU A 544 -45.20 21.91 23.49
N ILE A 545 -45.79 21.83 22.29
CA ILE A 545 -45.05 21.65 21.03
C ILE A 545 -44.11 22.84 20.79
N GLN A 546 -44.56 24.09 20.97
CA GLN A 546 -43.69 25.25 20.84
C GLN A 546 -42.53 25.23 21.85
N LEU A 547 -42.76 24.85 23.12
CA LEU A 547 -41.70 24.71 24.11
C LEU A 547 -40.71 23.60 23.75
N ALA A 548 -41.18 22.46 23.22
CA ALA A 548 -40.32 21.39 22.74
C ALA A 548 -39.45 21.84 21.55
N VAL A 549 -40.03 22.52 20.56
CA VAL A 549 -39.29 23.08 19.41
C VAL A 549 -38.26 24.11 19.87
N ILE A 550 -38.61 25.00 20.81
CA ILE A 550 -37.68 25.97 21.39
C ILE A 550 -36.53 25.27 22.12
N LEU A 551 -36.79 24.23 22.90
CA LEU A 551 -35.76 23.44 23.57
C LEU A 551 -34.83 22.73 22.58
N VAL A 552 -35.37 22.15 21.50
CA VAL A 552 -34.55 21.54 20.43
C VAL A 552 -33.67 22.58 19.73
N ILE A 553 -34.19 23.79 19.47
CA ILE A 553 -33.39 24.89 18.90
C ILE A 553 -32.28 25.32 19.87
N PHE A 554 -32.58 25.52 21.16
CA PHE A 554 -31.56 25.88 22.16
C PHE A 554 -30.51 24.77 22.34
N TRP A 555 -30.91 23.49 22.28
CA TRP A 555 -29.98 22.37 22.34
C TRP A 555 -29.10 22.29 21.09
N GLY A 556 -29.67 22.48 19.89
CA GLY A 556 -28.90 22.57 18.63
C GLY A 556 -27.92 23.74 18.62
N VAL A 557 -28.31 24.91 19.12
CA VAL A 557 -27.42 26.07 19.29
C VAL A 557 -26.34 25.80 20.35
N TYR A 558 -26.67 25.09 21.43
CA TYR A 558 -25.68 24.67 22.44
C TYR A 558 -24.68 23.67 21.87
N VAL A 559 -25.11 22.68 21.08
CA VAL A 559 -24.24 21.71 20.40
C VAL A 559 -23.37 22.41 19.36
N LEU A 560 -23.91 23.35 18.57
CA LEU A 560 -23.12 24.19 17.65
C LEU A 560 -22.10 25.06 18.39
N TYR A 561 -22.47 25.66 19.52
CA TYR A 561 -21.56 26.46 20.34
C TYR A 561 -20.48 25.61 21.02
N ALA A 562 -20.84 24.42 21.52
CA ALA A 562 -19.90 23.45 22.07
C ALA A 562 -18.92 22.96 21.00
N SER A 563 -19.41 22.63 19.79
CA SER A 563 -18.60 22.24 18.62
C SER A 563 -17.69 23.37 18.14
N TYR A 564 -18.19 24.61 18.12
CA TYR A 564 -17.37 25.79 17.80
C TYR A 564 -16.27 26.03 18.84
N LYS A 565 -16.58 25.81 20.12
CA LYS A 565 -15.63 25.96 21.23
C LYS A 565 -14.69 24.76 21.39
N SER A 566 -15.06 23.58 20.91
CA SER A 566 -14.23 22.37 20.87
C SER A 566 -13.41 22.25 19.59
N ARG A 567 -13.47 23.22 18.68
CA ARG A 567 -12.41 23.37 17.67
C ARG A 567 -11.09 23.54 18.43
N PRO A 568 -10.04 22.74 18.13
CA PRO A 568 -8.76 22.89 18.79
C PRO A 568 -8.30 24.33 18.59
N SER A 569 -8.05 25.03 19.70
CA SER A 569 -7.65 26.43 19.67
C SER A 569 -6.26 26.52 19.06
N SER A 570 -6.22 26.80 17.76
CA SER A 570 -5.02 27.16 17.02
C SER A 570 -4.19 28.15 17.84
N ILE A 571 -2.90 27.87 18.03
CA ILE A 571 -1.97 28.79 18.69
C ILE A 571 -1.76 29.99 17.74
N ILE A 572 -2.72 30.91 17.73
CA ILE A 572 -2.67 32.15 16.96
C ILE A 572 -2.64 33.31 17.95
N LYS A 573 -1.44 33.61 18.44
CA LYS A 573 -1.14 34.95 18.96
C LYS A 573 -0.80 35.85 17.78
N LYS A 574 -1.68 36.79 17.46
CA LYS A 574 -1.40 37.87 16.49
C LYS A 574 -0.14 38.63 16.91
N PRO A 575 0.88 38.78 16.05
CA PRO A 575 1.98 39.69 16.31
C PRO A 575 1.49 41.14 16.27
N THR A 576 1.79 41.93 17.30
CA THR A 576 1.58 43.37 17.28
C THR A 576 2.80 44.04 16.64
N ASN A 577 2.55 44.97 15.72
CA ASN A 577 3.60 45.71 15.01
C ASN A 577 4.55 46.44 15.98
N ASN A 578 5.87 46.34 15.71
CA ASN A 578 6.76 47.47 15.90
C ASN A 578 7.97 47.38 14.96
N THR A 579 8.13 48.41 14.13
CA THR A 579 9.21 48.60 13.15
C THR A 579 10.49 49.14 13.78
N SER A 580 11.64 48.55 13.45
CA SER A 580 12.91 49.29 13.36
C SER A 580 13.91 48.59 12.42
N ASN A 581 14.60 49.38 11.60
CA ASN A 581 15.47 48.91 10.52
C ASN A 581 16.85 48.47 11.02
N ILE A 582 17.37 47.34 10.54
CA ILE A 582 18.82 47.16 10.30
C ILE A 582 19.04 46.43 8.96
N THR A 583 19.86 47.02 8.11
CA THR A 583 20.27 46.51 6.79
C THR A 583 21.69 45.95 6.81
N ARG A 584 21.93 44.78 6.19
CA ARG A 584 22.95 44.48 5.15
C ARG A 584 23.40 43.00 5.13
N SER A 585 23.54 42.46 3.90
CA SER A 585 24.51 41.47 3.39
C SER A 585 24.98 40.28 4.28
N SER A 586 25.13 39.04 3.80
CA SER A 586 25.47 38.59 2.44
C SER A 586 25.19 37.10 2.19
N THR A 587 25.00 36.73 0.92
CA THR A 587 25.41 35.43 0.30
C THR A 587 25.23 34.12 1.09
N GLY A 588 24.22 33.33 0.72
CA GLY A 588 24.07 31.95 1.18
C GLY A 588 23.19 31.10 0.26
N LYS A 589 23.70 30.66 -0.89
CA LYS A 589 23.04 29.62 -1.70
C LYS A 589 23.20 28.27 -1.00
N LYS A 590 22.17 27.80 -0.28
CA LYS A 590 21.94 26.38 -0.02
C LYS A 590 20.45 26.07 -0.12
N LYS A 591 20.04 25.56 -1.28
CA LYS A 591 18.92 24.61 -1.34
C LYS A 591 19.52 23.26 -0.94
N ASN A 592 18.87 22.52 -0.05
CA ASN A 592 18.94 21.06 0.04
C ASN A 592 17.63 20.60 0.69
N VAL A 593 16.98 19.66 0.03
CA VAL A 593 15.76 18.96 0.44
C VAL A 593 15.95 17.55 -0.11
N GLN A 594 16.22 16.58 0.75
CA GLN A 594 16.33 15.18 0.34
C GLN A 594 15.91 14.25 1.47
N TRP A 595 14.70 13.70 1.36
CA TRP A 595 14.35 12.37 1.90
C TRP A 595 15.32 11.30 1.33
N ALA A 596 16.01 11.59 0.22
CA ALA A 596 17.10 10.79 -0.30
C ALA A 596 18.40 10.78 0.56
N ASP A 597 18.64 11.72 1.48
CA ASP A 597 19.90 11.75 2.26
C ASP A 597 20.01 10.62 3.31
N GLN A 598 18.91 9.92 3.63
CA GLN A 598 18.94 8.68 4.43
C GLN A 598 19.12 7.40 3.59
N LEU A 599 19.08 7.49 2.26
CA LEU A 599 19.52 6.43 1.34
C LEU A 599 20.97 6.68 0.84
N ASN A 600 21.49 7.90 0.99
CA ASN A 600 22.81 8.31 0.51
C ASN A 600 23.99 7.94 1.44
N GLN A 601 23.81 7.09 2.46
CA GLN A 601 24.93 6.49 3.23
C GLN A 601 25.33 5.07 2.79
N PHE A 602 24.73 4.56 1.70
CA PHE A 602 25.13 3.31 1.04
C PHE A 602 25.74 3.52 -0.38
N GLU A 603 26.21 4.74 -0.72
CA GLU A 603 26.76 5.07 -2.05
C GLU A 603 28.13 5.78 -2.02
N ASP A 604 28.89 5.70 -0.92
CA ASP A 604 30.22 6.34 -0.80
C ASP A 604 31.39 5.54 -1.43
N ASP A 605 31.15 4.32 -1.94
CA ASP A 605 32.19 3.46 -2.59
C ASP A 605 32.18 3.44 -4.14
N GLU A 606 31.17 4.03 -4.82
CA GLU A 606 31.07 3.98 -6.31
C GLU A 606 31.64 5.19 -7.07
N ARG A 607 32.51 6.01 -6.46
CA ARG A 607 33.18 7.14 -7.16
C ARG A 607 34.66 7.32 -6.83
N ASN A 608 35.49 6.32 -7.12
CA ASN A 608 36.96 6.47 -7.15
C ASN A 608 37.67 5.49 -8.11
N GLN A 609 37.27 5.43 -9.39
CA GLN A 609 38.04 4.67 -10.38
C GLN A 609 37.99 5.21 -11.82
N GLU A 610 38.46 6.44 -12.05
CA GLU A 610 38.85 6.86 -13.41
C GLU A 610 39.91 7.99 -13.44
N SER A 611 41.17 7.67 -13.17
CA SER A 611 42.30 8.36 -13.79
C SER A 611 43.59 7.52 -13.76
N ASN A 612 43.99 7.01 -14.92
CA ASN A 612 45.33 6.45 -15.13
C ASN A 612 46.42 7.49 -14.84
N GLN A 613 47.27 7.25 -13.83
CA GLN A 613 48.69 7.69 -13.85
C GLN A 613 49.48 7.19 -12.63
N GLY A 614 50.60 6.49 -12.87
CA GLY A 614 51.74 6.49 -11.94
C GLY A 614 52.23 5.11 -11.49
N ILE A 615 53.09 4.49 -12.29
CA ILE A 615 53.90 3.34 -11.87
C ILE A 615 54.91 3.81 -10.78
N ILE A 616 55.31 2.90 -9.87
CA ILE A 616 56.36 3.03 -8.83
C ILE A 616 55.86 3.59 -7.47
N ALA A 617 55.68 2.70 -6.48
CA ALA A 617 56.33 2.77 -5.14
C ALA A 617 55.69 1.87 -4.03
N LYS A 618 55.66 0.54 -4.20
CA LYS A 618 55.64 -0.38 -3.03
C LYS A 618 57.09 -0.58 -2.54
N ALA A 619 57.54 0.16 -1.52
CA ALA A 619 58.53 -0.31 -0.52
C ALA A 619 58.97 0.76 0.50
N ILE A 620 59.30 0.27 1.69
CA ILE A 620 60.07 0.84 2.81
C ILE A 620 59.21 1.28 4.01
N GLY A 621 59.30 0.51 5.09
CA GLY A 621 58.65 0.78 6.37
C GLY A 621 59.66 1.12 7.48
N LYS A 622 59.10 1.40 8.68
CA LYS A 622 59.76 1.71 9.96
C LYS A 622 60.67 2.95 9.95
N ILE A 623 60.34 3.93 10.80
CA ILE A 623 61.18 4.46 11.91
C ILE A 623 60.46 5.65 12.58
N THR A 624 60.46 5.68 13.93
CA THR A 624 59.82 6.67 14.84
C THR A 624 58.29 6.84 14.73
N GLY A 625 57.49 6.90 15.80
CA GLY A 625 57.79 6.72 17.23
C GLY A 625 57.66 8.00 18.06
N SER A 626 56.44 8.38 18.45
CA SER A 626 56.19 9.17 19.65
C SER A 626 54.84 8.81 20.29
N LYS A 627 54.76 8.94 21.61
CA LYS A 627 53.59 8.66 22.45
C LYS A 627 52.80 9.96 22.66
N ASP A 628 51.48 9.88 22.85
CA ASP A 628 50.93 10.13 24.20
C ASP A 628 49.56 9.45 24.39
N THR A 629 48.91 9.67 25.54
CA THR A 629 48.19 8.61 26.27
C THR A 629 46.82 9.00 26.85
N ARG A 630 46.02 7.95 27.16
CA ARG A 630 44.93 7.81 28.17
C ARG A 630 43.47 8.00 27.75
N GLY A 631 42.70 6.93 27.96
CA GLY A 631 41.25 6.89 28.20
C GLY A 631 40.78 5.43 28.29
N ARG A 632 40.48 4.90 29.48
CA ARG A 632 40.19 3.45 29.68
C ARG A 632 38.69 3.18 29.68
N TYR A 633 38.29 2.07 29.03
CA TYR A 633 37.11 1.30 29.41
C TYR A 633 37.49 0.19 30.41
N ALA A 634 36.54 -0.21 31.25
CA ALA A 634 36.58 -1.42 32.07
C ALA A 634 35.18 -2.07 32.02
N PRO A 635 35.07 -3.39 31.83
CA PRO A 635 33.79 -4.06 31.63
C PRO A 635 33.14 -4.47 32.97
N VAL A 636 31.83 -4.70 32.96
CA VAL A 636 31.11 -5.41 34.02
C VAL A 636 30.34 -6.57 33.40
N HIS A 637 30.56 -7.77 33.94
CA HIS A 637 29.90 -9.01 33.51
C HIS A 637 28.39 -9.00 33.76
N ARG A 638 27.65 -9.68 32.88
CA ARG A 638 26.75 -10.75 33.34
C ARG A 638 26.66 -11.88 32.32
N GLU A 639 26.18 -13.03 32.79
CA GLU A 639 26.47 -14.35 32.22
C GLU A 639 25.39 -14.86 31.24
N ASN A 640 25.86 -15.75 30.37
CA ASN A 640 25.17 -16.70 29.51
C ASN A 640 24.68 -16.26 28.11
N ASP A 641 24.96 -17.21 27.22
CA ASP A 641 24.52 -17.44 25.85
C ASP A 641 25.09 -16.55 24.74
N ASN A 642 25.89 -17.23 23.91
CA ASN A 642 26.73 -16.69 22.85
C ASN A 642 25.91 -16.20 21.66
N GLU A 643 26.15 -14.96 21.22
CA GLU A 643 26.44 -14.71 19.80
C GLU A 643 27.33 -13.47 19.68
N TYR A 644 28.23 -13.45 18.69
CA TYR A 644 29.18 -12.35 18.49
C TYR A 644 28.47 -11.19 17.79
N ILE A 645 28.54 -10.01 18.39
CA ILE A 645 28.31 -8.74 17.68
C ILE A 645 29.64 -8.41 16.98
N ASP A 646 29.83 -8.95 15.78
CA ASP A 646 30.88 -8.49 14.88
C ASP A 646 30.34 -7.32 14.03
N ASP A 647 31.20 -6.34 13.79
CA ASP A 647 30.90 -5.18 12.95
C ASP A 647 30.52 -5.62 11.52
N ILE A 648 29.64 -4.86 10.86
CA ILE A 648 29.29 -5.11 9.44
C ILE A 648 30.49 -4.73 8.57
N GLU A 649 31.42 -5.67 8.37
CA GLU A 649 32.31 -5.67 7.22
C GLU A 649 31.47 -5.82 5.95
N LEU A 650 31.59 -4.83 5.05
CA LEU A 650 31.13 -4.95 3.67
C LEU A 650 31.89 -6.12 3.03
N GLY A 651 31.15 -7.17 2.63
CA GLY A 651 31.75 -8.42 2.20
C GLY A 651 32.60 -8.30 0.93
N GLU A 652 33.93 -8.27 1.09
CA GLU A 652 34.85 -8.65 0.02
C GLU A 652 34.61 -10.12 -0.35
N GLY A 653 34.18 -10.40 -1.58
CA GLY A 653 33.75 -11.74 -1.94
C GLY A 653 33.50 -11.98 -3.42
N ILE A 654 34.58 -12.03 -4.20
CA ILE A 654 34.90 -13.02 -5.27
C ILE A 654 35.80 -12.35 -6.32
N SER A 655 37.07 -12.77 -6.33
CA SER A 655 37.97 -12.63 -7.46
C SER A 655 38.53 -14.00 -7.83
N ASP A 656 38.00 -14.62 -8.88
CA ASP A 656 38.67 -15.72 -9.58
C ASP A 656 38.57 -15.49 -11.10
N PRO A 657 39.66 -15.05 -11.75
CA PRO A 657 39.72 -14.92 -13.19
C PRO A 657 40.59 -16.04 -13.78
N ASN A 658 39.99 -16.97 -14.54
CA ASN A 658 40.76 -17.83 -15.46
C ASN A 658 39.92 -18.46 -16.59
N VAL A 659 40.64 -18.80 -17.67
CA VAL A 659 40.29 -19.68 -18.80
C VAL A 659 39.65 -19.02 -20.05
N ASP A 660 40.58 -18.55 -20.90
CA ASP A 660 40.68 -18.79 -22.36
C ASP A 660 39.89 -17.93 -23.38
N GLU A 661 40.52 -16.79 -23.73
CA GLU A 661 41.20 -16.61 -25.03
C GLU A 661 40.50 -17.10 -26.33
N PHE A 662 40.15 -16.15 -27.21
CA PHE A 662 40.52 -16.27 -28.64
C PHE A 662 40.84 -14.90 -29.26
N ILE A 663 41.69 -14.90 -30.29
CA ILE A 663 42.63 -13.82 -30.60
C ILE A 663 42.18 -12.88 -31.75
N ILE A 664 42.38 -11.57 -31.49
CA ILE A 664 42.79 -10.44 -32.34
C ILE A 664 42.95 -10.68 -33.87
N GLY A 665 42.46 -9.72 -34.66
CA GLY A 665 42.89 -9.52 -36.05
C GLY A 665 42.38 -8.20 -36.65
N SER A 666 43.09 -7.10 -36.40
CA SER A 666 42.93 -5.82 -37.11
C SER A 666 44.01 -5.69 -38.18
N ASP A 667 43.65 -5.27 -39.39
CA ASP A 667 44.54 -4.65 -40.37
C ASP A 667 43.70 -3.68 -41.25
N ASP A 668 44.33 -2.62 -41.74
CA ASP A 668 43.71 -1.47 -42.40
C ASP A 668 43.66 -1.57 -43.96
N ASP A 669 43.30 -0.45 -44.59
CA ASP A 669 43.60 -0.01 -45.97
C ASP A 669 42.66 -0.37 -47.16
N ASP A 670 41.97 0.69 -47.61
CA ASP A 670 41.93 1.26 -48.97
C ASP A 670 41.08 0.72 -50.18
N GLU A 671 40.36 1.71 -50.73
CA GLU A 671 40.11 2.05 -52.16
C GLU A 671 39.10 1.32 -53.09
N GLU A 672 38.11 2.13 -53.51
CA GLU A 672 37.61 2.39 -54.88
C GLU A 672 36.40 1.67 -55.56
N GLU A 673 35.83 2.45 -56.49
CA GLU A 673 34.83 2.21 -57.56
C GLU A 673 33.28 2.17 -57.28
N GLN A 674 32.71 3.36 -57.50
CA GLN A 674 31.36 3.76 -57.97
C GLN A 674 30.74 2.91 -59.13
N PRO A 675 29.42 3.00 -59.51
CA PRO A 675 28.81 4.29 -59.97
C PRO A 675 27.25 4.52 -60.00
N ARG A 676 26.86 5.82 -60.12
CA ARG A 676 25.62 6.42 -60.76
C ARG A 676 24.23 6.08 -60.13
N SER A 677 23.28 6.99 -59.87
CA SER A 677 22.87 8.21 -60.62
C SER A 677 21.86 9.15 -59.88
N ASP A 678 22.27 10.42 -59.73
CA ASP A 678 21.59 11.75 -59.77
C ASP A 678 20.19 11.92 -60.48
N PRO A 679 19.49 13.10 -60.42
CA PRO A 679 19.15 13.99 -59.28
C PRO A 679 17.78 14.75 -59.41
N ALA A 680 17.37 15.60 -58.45
CA ALA A 680 16.60 16.89 -58.58
C ALA A 680 15.97 17.34 -57.23
N THR A 681 16.43 18.36 -56.50
CA THR A 681 16.43 19.84 -56.69
C THR A 681 15.18 20.63 -56.25
N HIS A 682 15.43 21.54 -55.29
CA HIS A 682 15.09 22.97 -55.26
C HIS A 682 13.94 23.57 -54.40
N LYS A 683 14.39 24.52 -53.54
CA LYS A 683 13.79 25.81 -53.10
C LYS A 683 12.90 25.85 -51.84
N SER A 684 12.88 26.93 -51.03
CA SER A 684 13.92 27.80 -50.44
C SER A 684 13.29 29.06 -49.80
N VAL A 685 13.71 29.38 -48.57
CA VAL A 685 13.90 30.74 -48.01
C VAL A 685 12.68 31.68 -47.88
N SER A 686 12.29 31.91 -46.62
CA SER A 686 12.50 33.22 -45.96
C SER A 686 12.95 32.98 -44.51
#